data_AF-C1EGZ4-F1
#
_entry.id   AF-C1EGZ4-F1
#
_cell.length_a   1.000
_cell.length_b   1.000
_cell.length_c   1.000
_cell.angle_alpha   90.00
_cell.angle_beta   90.00
_cell.angle_gamma   90.00
#
_symmetry.space_group_name_H-M   'P 1'
#
loop_
_entity.id
_entity.type
_entity.pdbx_description
1 polymer ?
#
loop_
_entity_poly.entity_id
_entity_poly.type
_entity_poly.pdbx_seq_one_letter_code
_entity_poly.pdbx_strand_id
1 'polypeptide(L)'
;MPTHHASFSSPLRKEQSRCSGRVPRGRHTRAASETTTAAAMTMGTRVHLGTAPDIRTAVRRATSTSIGRHARPAPSHQSPPPSTRGSSRRRTRGVRTRGAHHPRVHAASIAASYDTPDAPAPGAHPRAHRYEHPPETYRSAPGEKFLMQFGESMRIEELPEGTRVVYPGVRKNAPSSPSAMRAMVERALDDPVGQPPLREKIRALVAAKGSTGAKILFAFDDVSLPLPPMRSPDIRRVIMEECERRVVEEGVDPSCVKFVCSIALHRFIRPDEFRHICGDYLYNKYSKLGAVSNYNAVDEEHSVVIGRTELDEEVKVCKDFAEADMLIYANCNYVAMDGGYKSYATGLVHYTTLRYNHDSETLKKTRSLMDPARSSLHASIIRIGKVMQKHTDVFHVETVLDDNRFPFYLRWVQILFRRMNWIQKAMARISCFFLRFLPNWLRLWIFWGPLVRGQFGLVQCVAGETEAVHKRTLEANYEDAIVDVDGQADVLILAPTCIGPYTKDTYLNPLLVNTYALGYYYNMYVEGVPLLRQGGAMIVVNPMPYDWTEPTHTAYKAIFEEAVAPLGPTRFEEQQERFATDEALNDIYRKGLGPAAVHGFYMYTWAAHGMEKVGKVFVVGAVDARGPDVLGWERHDSVVSAVRAAKEWLRGRGTKEPDATFWQCPPVGYARVSVGSEEERAAIVAGNVCKKTGRPRGN
;
A
#
# COMPACT_ATOMS: atom_id res chain seq x y z
N MET A 1 -20.80 -53.32 -20.47
CA MET A 1 -21.46 -54.31 -19.58
C MET A 1 -21.41 -53.79 -18.14
N PRO A 2 -22.27 -54.30 -17.22
CA PRO A 2 -22.77 -53.56 -16.05
C PRO A 2 -22.00 -53.94 -14.75
N THR A 3 -22.33 -53.55 -13.50
CA THR A 3 -23.63 -53.49 -12.75
C THR A 3 -23.58 -52.48 -11.59
N HIS A 4 -24.67 -51.78 -11.22
CA HIS A 4 -25.72 -52.15 -10.21
C HIS A 4 -25.13 -52.70 -8.88
N HIS A 5 -25.65 -52.45 -7.66
CA HIS A 5 -26.86 -51.75 -7.13
C HIS A 5 -26.63 -51.46 -5.62
N ALA A 6 -27.45 -50.77 -4.80
CA ALA A 6 -28.73 -50.04 -4.92
C ALA A 6 -28.87 -48.98 -3.77
N SER A 7 -29.96 -48.21 -3.75
CA SER A 7 -30.40 -47.30 -2.67
C SER A 7 -31.31 -47.98 -1.63
N PHE A 8 -31.41 -47.45 -0.39
CA PHE A 8 -32.61 -47.58 0.46
C PHE A 8 -32.77 -46.41 1.48
N SER A 9 -33.87 -46.37 2.24
CA SER A 9 -34.50 -45.14 2.75
C SER A 9 -34.65 -45.00 4.28
N SER A 10 -34.43 -43.77 4.77
CA SER A 10 -35.35 -42.92 5.59
C SER A 10 -36.67 -43.52 6.15
N PRO A 11 -37.29 -42.95 7.22
CA PRO A 11 -36.79 -42.46 8.53
C PRO A 11 -37.67 -43.00 9.71
N LEU A 12 -37.62 -42.45 10.95
CA LEU A 12 -38.82 -42.13 11.79
C LEU A 12 -38.58 -41.51 13.20
N ARG A 13 -39.46 -40.54 13.54
CA ARG A 13 -40.07 -40.10 14.82
C ARG A 13 -39.31 -39.78 16.13
N LYS A 14 -39.83 -38.68 16.73
CA LYS A 14 -39.71 -38.12 18.10
C LYS A 14 -40.33 -39.02 19.18
N GLU A 15 -39.99 -38.76 20.47
CA GLU A 15 -40.99 -38.65 21.55
C GLU A 15 -40.53 -37.72 22.71
N GLN A 16 -41.34 -37.53 23.77
CA GLN A 16 -41.14 -36.54 24.86
C GLN A 16 -41.60 -37.02 26.26
N SER A 17 -40.82 -36.72 27.31
CA SER A 17 -41.22 -36.37 28.71
C SER A 17 -39.96 -36.22 29.58
N ARG A 18 -39.78 -35.39 30.63
CA ARG A 18 -40.59 -34.66 31.64
C ARG A 18 -40.99 -35.44 32.91
N CYS A 19 -40.25 -35.21 34.02
CA CYS A 19 -40.69 -34.85 35.39
C CYS A 19 -39.52 -34.98 36.41
N SER A 20 -39.03 -33.93 37.09
CA SER A 20 -39.44 -33.36 38.40
C SER A 20 -39.07 -34.21 39.65
N GLY A 21 -38.52 -33.71 40.76
CA GLY A 21 -38.06 -32.34 41.12
C GLY A 21 -37.98 -32.12 42.67
N ARG A 22 -37.94 -30.84 43.10
CA ARG A 22 -38.13 -30.26 44.47
C ARG A 22 -36.93 -29.96 45.41
N VAL A 23 -36.94 -28.68 45.82
CA VAL A 23 -36.24 -27.95 46.90
C VAL A 23 -36.81 -28.27 48.31
N PRO A 24 -36.10 -27.95 49.42
CA PRO A 24 -36.50 -26.79 50.28
C PRO A 24 -35.29 -25.87 50.67
N ARG A 25 -35.43 -24.53 50.73
CA ARG A 25 -35.80 -23.62 51.88
C ARG A 25 -34.86 -23.70 53.10
N GLY A 26 -34.42 -22.63 53.78
CA GLY A 26 -34.64 -21.15 53.71
C GLY A 26 -33.59 -20.42 54.63
N ARG A 27 -33.76 -19.21 55.20
CA ARG A 27 -34.85 -18.19 55.22
C ARG A 27 -34.38 -16.88 55.93
N HIS A 28 -34.84 -15.69 55.50
CA HIS A 28 -34.97 -14.42 56.30
C HIS A 28 -33.67 -13.65 56.74
N THR A 29 -33.64 -12.33 57.05
CA THR A 29 -34.69 -11.25 57.16
C THR A 29 -34.15 -9.79 57.05
N ARG A 30 -34.91 -8.88 56.40
CA ARG A 30 -35.25 -7.45 56.75
C ARG A 30 -34.15 -6.39 57.10
N ALA A 31 -34.35 -5.06 56.96
CA ALA A 31 -35.40 -4.22 56.33
C ALA A 31 -34.98 -2.72 56.19
N ALA A 32 -35.75 -1.96 55.38
CA ALA A 32 -36.02 -0.49 55.47
C ALA A 32 -34.88 0.53 55.18
N SER A 33 -35.09 1.78 54.72
CA SER A 33 -36.19 2.50 53.98
C SER A 33 -35.70 3.95 53.64
N GLU A 34 -36.43 5.01 53.18
CA GLU A 34 -37.86 5.28 52.87
C GLU A 34 -38.03 6.54 51.95
N THR A 35 -39.01 6.55 51.02
CA THR A 35 -39.70 7.75 50.42
C THR A 35 -38.89 8.78 49.58
N THR A 36 -39.46 9.68 48.73
CA THR A 36 -40.83 10.21 48.52
C THR A 36 -41.08 10.50 47.00
N THR A 37 -42.10 9.99 46.28
CA THR A 37 -43.53 10.41 46.13
C THR A 37 -43.72 11.86 45.59
N ALA A 38 -43.99 12.09 44.28
CA ALA A 38 -45.30 12.26 43.58
C ALA A 38 -46.03 13.64 43.82
N ALA A 39 -46.98 14.16 43.02
CA ALA A 39 -47.77 13.62 41.89
C ALA A 39 -48.26 14.69 40.87
N ALA A 40 -49.01 14.23 39.87
CA ALA A 40 -49.49 14.88 38.62
C ALA A 40 -50.41 16.12 38.71
N MET A 41 -50.55 16.82 37.58
CA MET A 41 -51.86 17.20 37.02
C MET A 41 -51.86 17.29 35.49
N THR A 42 -53.04 17.24 34.85
CA THR A 42 -53.20 16.97 33.41
C THR A 42 -54.20 17.93 32.76
N MET A 43 -53.85 18.48 31.58
CA MET A 43 -54.71 18.91 30.46
C MET A 43 -53.78 19.22 29.28
N GLY A 44 -54.25 19.18 28.02
CA GLY A 44 -53.37 19.46 26.88
C GLY A 44 -54.08 19.48 25.52
N THR A 45 -53.32 19.79 24.47
CA THR A 45 -53.80 19.85 23.08
C THR A 45 -52.72 19.36 22.12
N ARG A 46 -53.13 18.71 21.01
CA ARG A 46 -52.23 18.19 19.97
C ARG A 46 -51.85 19.25 18.95
N VAL A 47 -50.61 19.20 18.45
CA VAL A 47 -50.25 19.54 17.05
C VAL A 47 -49.23 18.51 16.57
N HIS A 48 -49.32 18.04 15.32
CA HIS A 48 -48.33 17.14 14.72
C HIS A 48 -47.11 17.92 14.20
N LEU A 49 -45.92 17.35 14.36
CA LEU A 49 -44.75 17.71 13.56
C LEU A 49 -44.48 16.60 12.55
N GLY A 50 -44.59 16.93 11.27
CA GLY A 50 -44.30 16.03 10.15
C GLY A 50 -42.97 16.37 9.48
N THR A 51 -42.36 15.34 8.92
CA THR A 51 -41.23 15.32 7.97
C THR A 51 -40.97 16.61 7.17
N ALA A 52 -39.72 17.10 7.19
CA ALA A 52 -39.17 18.04 6.20
C ALA A 52 -38.26 17.29 5.20
N PRO A 53 -38.29 17.60 3.89
CA PRO A 53 -37.63 16.79 2.86
C PRO A 53 -36.25 17.31 2.37
N ASP A 54 -35.67 16.51 1.48
CA ASP A 54 -34.42 16.69 0.73
C ASP A 54 -34.30 18.05 0.00
N ILE A 55 -33.06 18.57 -0.12
CA ILE A 55 -32.74 19.80 -0.87
C ILE A 55 -31.52 19.56 -1.77
N ARG A 56 -31.79 19.34 -3.06
CA ARG A 56 -30.84 19.50 -4.17
C ARG A 56 -31.36 20.52 -5.19
N THR A 57 -30.44 21.30 -5.76
CA THR A 57 -30.59 22.10 -7.00
C THR A 57 -31.60 23.27 -7.00
N ALA A 58 -31.12 24.52 -6.95
CA ALA A 58 -31.86 25.69 -7.43
C ALA A 58 -30.98 26.94 -7.69
N VAL A 59 -30.23 27.00 -8.81
CA VAL A 59 -29.79 28.29 -9.41
C VAL A 59 -29.74 28.22 -10.95
N ARG A 60 -30.83 28.59 -11.63
CA ARG A 60 -30.76 29.25 -12.96
C ARG A 60 -32.11 29.83 -13.44
N ARG A 61 -32.01 31.03 -14.03
CA ARG A 61 -32.96 31.71 -14.95
C ARG A 61 -34.29 32.25 -14.40
N ALA A 62 -34.33 33.59 -14.34
CA ALA A 62 -35.36 34.43 -14.95
C ALA A 62 -34.60 35.58 -15.69
N THR A 63 -35.06 36.24 -16.75
CA THR A 63 -36.16 35.98 -17.71
C THR A 63 -35.78 36.61 -19.07
N SER A 64 -36.60 36.41 -20.11
CA SER A 64 -36.32 36.87 -21.49
C SER A 64 -37.00 38.20 -21.87
N THR A 65 -36.37 38.95 -22.78
CA THR A 65 -37.07 39.80 -23.76
C THR A 65 -36.34 39.75 -25.10
N SER A 66 -37.03 40.12 -26.19
CA SER A 66 -36.66 39.82 -27.58
C SER A 66 -36.31 41.07 -28.40
N ILE A 67 -35.71 40.86 -29.59
CA ILE A 67 -36.06 41.42 -30.92
C ILE A 67 -34.88 41.30 -31.90
N GLY A 68 -35.15 41.07 -33.21
CA GLY A 68 -34.42 41.81 -34.25
C GLY A 68 -33.34 41.14 -35.13
N ARG A 69 -33.76 40.20 -36.00
CA ARG A 69 -33.45 40.13 -37.46
C ARG A 69 -32.00 40.13 -38.03
N HIS A 70 -31.89 39.32 -39.11
CA HIS A 70 -31.11 39.50 -40.36
C HIS A 70 -29.65 39.01 -40.53
N ALA A 71 -29.54 38.06 -41.47
CA ALA A 71 -28.57 37.95 -42.57
C ALA A 71 -27.19 37.26 -42.40
N ARG A 72 -26.85 36.52 -43.47
CA ARG A 72 -25.56 35.89 -43.86
C ARG A 72 -24.73 36.89 -44.72
N PRO A 73 -23.50 36.59 -45.23
CA PRO A 73 -22.68 35.37 -45.17
C PRO A 73 -21.20 35.60 -44.77
N ALA A 74 -20.38 34.55 -44.86
CA ALA A 74 -18.92 34.61 -44.82
C ALA A 74 -18.30 34.93 -46.20
N PRO A 75 -16.99 35.28 -46.25
CA PRO A 75 -16.11 34.80 -47.30
C PRO A 75 -14.82 34.14 -46.76
N SER A 76 -13.90 33.76 -47.66
CA SER A 76 -12.79 32.83 -47.42
C SER A 76 -11.40 33.34 -47.89
N HIS A 77 -10.34 32.61 -47.49
CA HIS A 77 -8.95 32.60 -48.01
C HIS A 77 -8.16 33.92 -48.15
N GLN A 78 -6.93 33.96 -47.58
CA GLN A 78 -5.65 33.85 -48.31
C GLN A 78 -4.43 34.13 -47.38
N SER A 79 -3.24 33.68 -47.77
CA SER A 79 -1.95 33.95 -47.08
C SER A 79 -1.08 34.88 -47.93
N PRO A 80 -0.24 35.74 -47.32
CA PRO A 80 1.23 35.72 -47.61
C PRO A 80 2.08 36.23 -46.40
N PRO A 81 3.37 36.61 -46.56
CA PRO A 81 4.52 35.81 -47.01
C PRO A 81 5.72 35.83 -46.00
N PRO A 82 6.79 35.03 -46.19
CA PRO A 82 8.02 35.12 -45.40
C PRO A 82 9.04 36.14 -45.95
N SER A 83 9.95 36.64 -45.10
CA SER A 83 11.05 37.55 -45.48
C SER A 83 12.44 36.91 -45.29
N THR A 84 13.43 37.31 -46.12
CA THR A 84 14.80 36.78 -46.09
C THR A 84 15.85 37.83 -46.52
N ARG A 85 17.08 37.73 -45.96
CA ARG A 85 18.40 38.26 -46.39
C ARG A 85 19.35 38.22 -45.17
N GLY A 86 20.66 37.99 -45.24
CA GLY A 86 21.59 37.59 -46.32
C GLY A 86 22.99 37.38 -45.69
N SER A 87 23.83 36.41 -46.02
CA SER A 87 24.47 36.05 -47.30
C SER A 87 25.94 36.55 -47.44
N SER A 88 26.91 35.65 -47.29
CA SER A 88 28.20 35.63 -48.03
C SER A 88 28.69 34.17 -48.08
N ARG A 89 28.96 33.53 -49.24
CA ARG A 89 30.02 33.70 -50.26
C ARG A 89 31.43 33.29 -49.75
N ARG A 90 32.29 32.58 -50.50
CA ARG A 90 32.18 31.69 -51.71
C ARG A 90 33.58 31.08 -51.98
N ARG A 91 33.69 30.12 -52.92
CA ARG A 91 34.91 29.61 -53.62
C ARG A 91 35.79 28.58 -52.88
N THR A 92 36.62 27.74 -53.53
CA THR A 92 36.45 26.75 -54.65
C THR A 92 37.81 26.15 -55.06
N ARG A 93 37.80 24.91 -55.64
CA ARG A 93 38.93 24.13 -56.21
C ARG A 93 39.81 23.40 -55.17
N GLY A 94 40.34 22.18 -55.41
CA GLY A 94 39.93 21.17 -56.41
C GLY A 94 41.00 20.14 -56.85
N VAL A 95 40.60 18.86 -56.92
CA VAL A 95 41.03 17.80 -57.88
C VAL A 95 42.47 17.24 -57.82
N ARG A 96 42.61 15.91 -58.09
CA ARG A 96 43.83 15.08 -58.35
C ARG A 96 44.70 14.70 -57.11
N THR A 97 45.31 13.51 -56.97
CA THR A 97 45.25 12.24 -57.77
C THR A 97 45.58 10.98 -56.93
N ARG A 98 45.34 9.80 -57.55
CA ARG A 98 45.72 8.41 -57.19
C ARG A 98 47.02 8.22 -56.36
N GLY A 99 46.96 7.27 -55.43
CA GLY A 99 48.08 6.50 -54.86
C GLY A 99 47.49 5.27 -54.15
N ALA A 100 48.17 4.12 -54.14
CA ALA A 100 47.64 2.86 -53.60
C ALA A 100 48.61 2.23 -52.58
N HIS A 101 48.06 1.55 -51.54
CA HIS A 101 48.48 0.23 -51.06
C HIS A 101 47.59 -0.23 -49.87
N HIS A 102 47.37 -1.54 -49.76
CA HIS A 102 46.87 -2.25 -48.57
C HIS A 102 47.96 -2.32 -47.46
N PRO A 103 47.71 -2.77 -46.19
CA PRO A 103 46.62 -3.65 -45.74
C PRO A 103 46.00 -3.34 -44.33
N ARG A 104 45.25 -4.33 -43.82
CA ARG A 104 44.81 -4.59 -42.43
C ARG A 104 43.57 -3.88 -41.90
N VAL A 105 42.62 -4.73 -41.47
CA VAL A 105 41.46 -4.41 -40.64
C VAL A 105 41.90 -4.34 -39.18
N HIS A 106 41.49 -3.29 -38.46
CA HIS A 106 41.27 -3.35 -37.01
C HIS A 106 40.02 -2.53 -36.68
N ALA A 107 39.14 -3.08 -35.84
CA ALA A 107 37.96 -2.37 -35.38
C ALA A 107 38.36 -1.34 -34.31
N ALA A 108 38.07 -0.06 -34.56
CA ALA A 108 38.27 1.00 -33.59
C ALA A 108 37.04 1.11 -32.68
N SER A 109 37.08 0.42 -31.53
CA SER A 109 36.17 0.71 -30.43
C SER A 109 36.49 2.11 -29.88
N ILE A 110 35.50 3.01 -29.85
CA ILE A 110 35.66 4.32 -29.19
C ILE A 110 35.65 4.09 -27.68
N ALA A 111 36.84 3.94 -27.11
CA ALA A 111 37.02 3.90 -25.67
C ALA A 111 36.82 5.32 -25.10
N ALA A 112 35.65 5.56 -24.51
CA ALA A 112 35.46 6.73 -23.66
C ALA A 112 36.32 6.56 -22.41
N SER A 113 37.14 7.56 -22.09
CA SER A 113 37.94 7.59 -20.87
C SER A 113 37.01 7.76 -19.67
N TYR A 114 36.96 6.75 -18.80
CA TYR A 114 36.35 6.88 -17.49
C TYR A 114 37.28 7.68 -16.58
N ASP A 115 36.91 8.92 -16.28
CA ASP A 115 37.49 9.64 -15.15
C ASP A 115 37.16 8.86 -13.87
N THR A 116 38.19 8.34 -13.19
CA THR A 116 38.05 7.74 -11.86
C THR A 116 37.78 8.84 -10.83
N PRO A 117 36.63 8.83 -10.13
CA PRO A 117 36.37 9.80 -9.07
C PRO A 117 37.37 9.64 -7.91
N ASP A 118 37.70 10.76 -7.25
CA ASP A 118 38.50 10.73 -6.02
C ASP A 118 37.89 9.79 -4.96
N ALA A 119 38.75 9.14 -4.20
CA ALA A 119 38.34 8.20 -3.16
C ALA A 119 37.43 8.90 -2.11
N PRO A 120 36.26 8.34 -1.78
CA PRO A 120 35.34 8.96 -0.83
C PRO A 120 35.97 9.04 0.58
N ALA A 121 35.66 10.12 1.30
CA ALA A 121 36.13 10.32 2.66
C ALA A 121 35.70 9.16 3.59
N PRO A 122 36.49 8.81 4.64
CA PRO A 122 36.16 7.71 5.54
C PRO A 122 34.74 7.83 6.13
N GLY A 123 33.92 6.79 5.92
CA GLY A 123 32.51 6.75 6.35
C GLY A 123 31.49 7.39 5.39
N ALA A 124 31.91 7.96 4.25
CA ALA A 124 30.97 8.42 3.24
C ALA A 124 30.37 7.24 2.43
N HIS A 125 29.05 7.23 2.25
CA HIS A 125 28.35 6.18 1.52
C HIS A 125 28.88 6.04 0.07
N PRO A 126 29.20 4.83 -0.43
CA PRO A 126 29.81 4.65 -1.77
C PRO A 126 28.99 5.24 -2.93
N ARG A 127 27.66 5.35 -2.74
CA ARG A 127 26.73 5.93 -3.71
C ARG A 127 26.26 7.35 -3.34
N ALA A 128 26.95 8.07 -2.46
CA ALA A 128 26.53 9.39 -1.96
C ALA A 128 26.15 10.40 -3.07
N HIS A 129 26.80 10.32 -4.24
CA HIS A 129 26.48 11.14 -5.42
C HIS A 129 25.03 10.98 -5.94
N ARG A 130 24.31 9.90 -5.57
CA ARG A 130 22.91 9.65 -5.92
C ARG A 130 21.89 10.24 -4.94
N TYR A 131 22.33 10.74 -3.79
CA TYR A 131 21.45 11.24 -2.74
C TYR A 131 21.46 12.76 -2.65
N GLU A 132 20.34 13.34 -2.22
CA GLU A 132 20.33 14.71 -1.68
C GLU A 132 20.80 14.70 -0.23
N HIS A 133 20.41 13.67 0.53
CA HIS A 133 20.86 13.42 1.88
C HIS A 133 21.31 11.95 1.97
N PRO A 134 22.61 11.64 1.96
CA PRO A 134 23.08 10.24 1.92
C PRO A 134 22.66 9.46 3.18
N PRO A 135 22.58 8.12 3.11
CA PRO A 135 22.34 7.28 4.27
C PRO A 135 23.40 7.52 5.36
N GLU A 136 23.06 7.27 6.62
CA GLU A 136 23.99 7.41 7.74
C GLU A 136 23.58 6.54 8.94
N THR A 137 24.55 5.82 9.48
CA THR A 137 24.42 5.07 10.75
C THR A 137 25.42 5.65 11.75
N TYR A 138 24.95 6.05 12.94
CA TYR A 138 25.79 6.67 13.97
C TYR A 138 25.23 6.43 15.39
N ARG A 139 25.89 6.97 16.42
CA ARG A 139 25.48 6.90 17.83
C ARG A 139 25.02 8.28 18.30
N SER A 140 23.86 8.36 18.95
CA SER A 140 23.29 9.64 19.42
C SER A 140 24.11 10.28 20.54
N ALA A 141 24.26 11.59 20.48
CA ALA A 141 24.91 12.39 21.51
C ALA A 141 24.00 12.62 22.75
N PRO A 142 24.56 13.03 23.91
CA PRO A 142 23.77 13.48 25.05
C PRO A 142 22.73 14.54 24.67
N GLY A 143 21.47 14.29 25.00
CA GLY A 143 20.37 15.23 24.75
C GLY A 143 20.02 15.43 23.26
N GLU A 144 20.48 14.57 22.36
CA GLU A 144 20.20 14.71 20.92
C GLU A 144 18.71 14.46 20.62
N LYS A 145 18.13 15.34 19.79
CA LYS A 145 16.68 15.39 19.52
C LYS A 145 16.35 15.07 18.08
N PHE A 146 15.22 14.42 17.90
CA PHE A 146 14.79 13.79 16.65
C PHE A 146 13.36 14.17 16.33
N LEU A 147 13.10 14.47 15.05
CA LEU A 147 11.75 14.66 14.54
C LEU A 147 11.14 13.28 14.25
N MET A 148 10.04 12.98 14.92
CA MET A 148 9.32 11.72 14.82
C MET A 148 7.88 11.98 14.36
N GLN A 149 7.36 11.12 13.47
CA GLN A 149 5.93 11.08 13.20
C GLN A 149 5.17 10.64 14.46
N PHE A 150 3.99 11.20 14.69
CA PHE A 150 3.22 10.99 15.92
C PHE A 150 1.72 10.99 15.61
N GLY A 151 1.24 9.92 14.97
CA GLY A 151 -0.10 9.88 14.38
C GLY A 151 -0.21 10.93 13.27
N GLU A 152 -1.35 11.61 13.15
CA GLU A 152 -1.56 12.76 12.26
C GLU A 152 -0.87 14.02 12.84
N SER A 153 0.38 13.90 13.28
CA SER A 153 1.16 14.99 13.86
C SER A 153 2.66 14.65 13.80
N MET A 154 3.49 15.58 14.26
CA MET A 154 4.91 15.37 14.51
C MET A 154 5.24 15.72 15.96
N ARG A 155 6.25 15.05 16.51
CA ARG A 155 6.77 15.26 17.85
C ARG A 155 8.30 15.30 17.80
N ILE A 156 8.91 16.14 18.64
CA ILE A 156 10.36 16.18 18.79
C ILE A 156 10.71 15.48 20.10
N GLU A 157 11.28 14.29 20.00
CA GLU A 157 11.71 13.46 21.13
C GLU A 157 13.23 13.50 21.30
N GLU A 158 13.69 13.07 22.47
CA GLU A 158 15.10 12.90 22.81
C GLU A 158 15.44 11.41 22.80
N LEU A 159 16.59 11.03 22.23
CA LEU A 159 17.12 9.68 22.36
C LEU A 159 18.14 9.62 23.50
N PRO A 160 18.19 8.54 24.30
CA PRO A 160 19.31 8.30 25.21
C PRO A 160 20.64 8.31 24.46
N GLU A 161 21.70 8.76 25.13
CA GLU A 161 23.07 8.69 24.62
C GLU A 161 23.43 7.26 24.17
N GLY A 162 24.20 7.18 23.08
CA GLY A 162 24.68 5.91 22.54
C GLY A 162 23.62 5.08 21.80
N THR A 163 22.37 5.55 21.69
CA THR A 163 21.37 4.91 20.81
C THR A 163 21.88 4.94 19.38
N ARG A 164 21.92 3.78 18.70
CA ARG A 164 22.24 3.73 17.28
C ARG A 164 21.11 4.40 16.48
N VAL A 165 21.44 5.37 15.65
CA VAL A 165 20.48 5.95 14.71
C VAL A 165 20.83 5.41 13.33
N VAL A 166 19.82 4.90 12.63
CA VAL A 166 19.93 4.47 11.22
C VAL A 166 19.02 5.37 10.39
N TYR A 167 19.60 6.07 9.42
CA TYR A 167 18.92 6.97 8.50
C TYR A 167 19.05 6.46 7.06
N PRO A 168 17.95 6.09 6.38
CA PRO A 168 18.02 5.56 5.01
C PRO A 168 18.46 6.54 3.92
N GLY A 169 18.49 7.84 4.21
CA GLY A 169 18.82 8.86 3.22
C GLY A 169 17.67 9.16 2.26
N VAL A 170 17.73 10.34 1.65
CA VAL A 170 16.77 10.80 0.62
C VAL A 170 17.50 10.79 -0.72
N ARG A 171 17.08 9.92 -1.63
CA ARG A 171 17.68 9.83 -2.98
C ARG A 171 17.31 11.04 -3.84
N LYS A 172 18.13 11.35 -4.85
CA LYS A 172 17.90 12.51 -5.73
C LYS A 172 16.61 12.32 -6.53
N ASN A 173 15.91 13.42 -6.75
CA ASN A 173 14.66 13.43 -7.49
C ASN A 173 14.88 12.97 -8.95
N ALA A 174 14.02 12.08 -9.42
CA ALA A 174 14.01 11.54 -10.77
C ALA A 174 13.16 12.41 -11.73
N PRO A 175 13.14 12.13 -13.04
CA PRO A 175 12.31 12.87 -13.99
C PRO A 175 10.82 12.85 -13.62
N SER A 176 10.28 14.02 -13.25
CA SER A 176 8.89 14.21 -12.82
C SER A 176 8.06 15.07 -13.79
N SER A 177 8.58 15.34 -15.00
CA SER A 177 7.84 16.06 -16.05
C SER A 177 6.94 15.11 -16.85
N PRO A 178 5.72 15.50 -17.23
CA PRO A 178 4.79 14.63 -17.95
C PRO A 178 5.34 14.08 -19.27
N SER A 179 6.17 14.85 -19.98
CA SER A 179 6.82 14.43 -21.22
C SER A 179 7.91 13.39 -21.01
N ALA A 180 8.73 13.52 -19.96
CA ALA A 180 9.74 12.51 -19.63
C ALA A 180 9.09 11.19 -19.19
N MET A 181 8.05 11.27 -18.34
CA MET A 181 7.30 10.09 -17.89
C MET A 181 6.61 9.38 -19.06
N ARG A 182 5.96 10.13 -19.99
CA ARG A 182 5.34 9.53 -21.19
C ARG A 182 6.37 8.88 -22.10
N ALA A 183 7.52 9.53 -22.34
CA ALA A 183 8.59 8.93 -23.14
C ALA A 183 9.23 7.69 -22.49
N MET A 184 9.20 7.56 -21.16
CA MET A 184 9.61 6.33 -20.46
C MET A 184 8.56 5.21 -20.61
N VAL A 185 7.27 5.54 -20.51
CA VAL A 185 6.17 4.60 -20.79
C VAL A 185 6.22 4.12 -22.23
N GLU A 186 6.29 5.02 -23.22
CA GLU A 186 6.35 4.68 -24.65
C GLU A 186 7.46 3.66 -24.95
N ARG A 187 8.68 3.90 -24.45
CA ARG A 187 9.79 2.95 -24.61
C ARG A 187 9.52 1.60 -23.97
N ALA A 188 8.90 1.54 -22.79
CA ALA A 188 8.57 0.29 -22.12
C ALA A 188 7.51 -0.52 -22.90
N LEU A 189 6.51 0.14 -23.49
CA LEU A 189 5.45 -0.52 -24.28
C LEU A 189 5.96 -1.04 -25.64
N ASP A 190 6.98 -0.39 -26.19
CA ASP A 190 7.52 -0.66 -27.52
C ASP A 190 8.78 -1.59 -27.47
N ASP A 191 9.48 -1.68 -26.33
CA ASP A 191 10.58 -2.64 -26.01
C ASP A 191 10.31 -3.39 -24.67
N PRO A 192 9.29 -4.26 -24.59
CA PRO A 192 8.96 -4.99 -23.36
C PRO A 192 9.83 -6.23 -23.12
N VAL A 193 9.93 -6.62 -21.85
CA VAL A 193 10.77 -7.72 -21.38
C VAL A 193 10.01 -9.05 -21.43
N GLY A 194 10.58 -10.05 -22.11
CA GLY A 194 10.10 -11.44 -22.06
C GLY A 194 8.84 -11.75 -22.89
N GLN A 195 8.27 -10.78 -23.60
CA GLN A 195 7.17 -10.98 -24.56
C GLN A 195 7.18 -9.91 -25.67
N PRO A 196 6.40 -10.05 -26.77
CA PRO A 196 6.40 -9.09 -27.88
C PRO A 196 5.87 -7.68 -27.51
N PRO A 197 6.19 -6.65 -28.30
CA PRO A 197 5.65 -5.29 -28.17
C PRO A 197 4.12 -5.23 -28.05
N LEU A 198 3.59 -4.29 -27.27
CA LEU A 198 2.15 -4.22 -27.00
C LEU A 198 1.30 -4.13 -28.27
N ARG A 199 1.75 -3.35 -29.27
CA ARG A 199 1.09 -3.25 -30.58
C ARG A 199 1.03 -4.58 -31.33
N GLU A 200 2.07 -5.41 -31.24
CA GLU A 200 2.12 -6.70 -31.91
C GLU A 200 1.09 -7.67 -31.30
N LYS A 201 1.02 -7.72 -29.96
CA LYS A 201 0.00 -8.50 -29.24
C LYS A 201 -1.42 -8.05 -29.59
N ILE A 202 -1.70 -6.75 -29.58
CA ILE A 202 -3.02 -6.22 -29.95
C ILE A 202 -3.35 -6.58 -31.41
N ARG A 203 -2.41 -6.40 -32.34
CA ARG A 203 -2.63 -6.70 -33.76
C ARG A 203 -2.86 -8.18 -34.02
N ALA A 204 -2.13 -9.06 -33.34
CA ALA A 204 -2.36 -10.50 -33.38
C ALA A 204 -3.74 -10.88 -32.82
N LEU A 205 -4.16 -10.25 -31.72
CA LEU A 205 -5.49 -10.44 -31.12
C LEU A 205 -6.61 -9.96 -32.05
N VAL A 206 -6.49 -8.77 -32.65
CA VAL A 206 -7.44 -8.24 -33.64
C VAL A 206 -7.49 -9.12 -34.89
N ALA A 207 -6.36 -9.65 -35.36
CA ALA A 207 -6.33 -10.60 -36.48
C ALA A 207 -7.01 -11.94 -36.16
N ALA A 208 -6.95 -12.39 -34.89
CA ALA A 208 -7.55 -13.65 -34.44
C ALA A 208 -9.04 -13.55 -34.04
N LYS A 209 -9.49 -12.40 -33.52
CA LYS A 209 -10.84 -12.19 -32.96
C LYS A 209 -11.69 -11.14 -33.69
N GLY A 210 -11.09 -10.29 -34.53
CA GLY A 210 -11.72 -9.11 -35.11
C GLY A 210 -11.87 -7.96 -34.11
N SER A 211 -12.08 -6.75 -34.65
CA SER A 211 -12.18 -5.50 -33.87
C SER A 211 -13.21 -5.54 -32.73
N THR A 212 -14.33 -6.23 -32.94
CA THR A 212 -15.44 -6.36 -31.98
C THR A 212 -15.41 -7.67 -31.16
N GLY A 213 -14.38 -8.50 -31.35
CA GLY A 213 -14.18 -9.74 -30.59
C GLY A 213 -12.97 -9.71 -29.66
N ALA A 214 -12.03 -8.79 -29.85
CA ALA A 214 -10.81 -8.63 -29.05
C ALA A 214 -11.09 -7.97 -27.69
N LYS A 215 -11.38 -8.75 -26.65
CA LYS A 215 -11.68 -8.24 -25.30
C LYS A 215 -10.40 -7.86 -24.55
N ILE A 216 -10.26 -6.60 -24.15
CA ILE A 216 -9.10 -6.13 -23.37
C ILE A 216 -9.55 -5.53 -22.04
N LEU A 217 -9.01 -6.08 -20.94
CA LEU A 217 -9.17 -5.51 -19.61
C LEU A 217 -7.97 -4.62 -19.28
N PHE A 218 -8.24 -3.40 -18.83
CA PHE A 218 -7.28 -2.57 -18.10
C PHE A 218 -7.53 -2.72 -16.60
N ALA A 219 -6.49 -3.05 -15.83
CA ALA A 219 -6.54 -2.97 -14.38
C ALA A 219 -5.35 -2.18 -13.83
N PHE A 220 -5.50 -1.63 -12.62
CA PHE A 220 -4.54 -0.71 -12.03
C PHE A 220 -4.67 -0.65 -10.51
N ASP A 221 -3.57 -0.31 -9.84
CA ASP A 221 -3.52 -0.18 -8.37
C ASP A 221 -4.43 0.96 -7.87
N ASP A 222 -4.99 0.81 -6.67
CA ASP A 222 -5.96 1.74 -6.10
C ASP A 222 -5.33 2.96 -5.38
N VAL A 223 -6.12 3.66 -4.57
CA VAL A 223 -5.68 4.83 -3.79
C VAL A 223 -4.73 4.51 -2.63
N SER A 224 -4.44 3.23 -2.35
CA SER A 224 -3.44 2.83 -1.35
C SER A 224 -2.00 3.07 -1.82
N LEU A 225 -1.78 3.32 -3.13
CA LEU A 225 -0.49 3.63 -3.74
C LEU A 225 -0.60 4.85 -4.68
N PRO A 226 0.47 5.67 -4.84
CA PRO A 226 1.61 5.82 -3.94
C PRO A 226 1.23 6.68 -2.73
N LEU A 227 2.15 6.79 -1.75
CA LEU A 227 1.88 7.36 -0.43
C LEU A 227 2.84 8.52 -0.11
N PRO A 228 2.36 9.78 0.05
CA PRO A 228 0.99 10.26 -0.20
C PRO A 228 0.63 10.25 -1.70
N PRO A 229 -0.66 10.41 -2.07
CA PRO A 229 -1.10 10.35 -3.47
C PRO A 229 -0.31 11.30 -4.38
N MET A 230 -0.01 10.85 -5.60
CA MET A 230 0.79 11.60 -6.57
C MET A 230 0.13 12.94 -6.96
N ARG A 231 0.92 13.90 -7.45
CA ARG A 231 0.40 15.07 -8.17
C ARG A 231 -0.05 14.66 -9.58
N SER A 232 -1.04 15.35 -10.15
CA SER A 232 -1.45 15.09 -11.54
C SER A 232 -0.35 15.44 -12.55
N PRO A 233 -0.17 14.68 -13.65
CA PRO A 233 -0.79 13.38 -13.91
C PRO A 233 -0.17 12.26 -13.05
N ASP A 234 -1.02 11.38 -12.52
CA ASP A 234 -0.58 10.12 -11.92
C ASP A 234 0.12 9.24 -12.99
N ILE A 235 1.11 8.45 -12.62
CA ILE A 235 1.84 7.60 -13.58
C ILE A 235 0.92 6.56 -14.23
N ARG A 236 -0.05 5.99 -13.49
CA ARG A 236 -1.01 5.00 -14.00
C ARG A 236 -1.88 5.58 -15.12
N ARG A 237 -2.24 6.87 -15.02
CA ARG A 237 -2.93 7.59 -16.09
C ARG A 237 -2.08 7.63 -17.37
N VAL A 238 -0.79 7.93 -17.25
CA VAL A 238 0.11 8.01 -18.41
C VAL A 238 0.26 6.64 -19.09
N ILE A 239 0.38 5.56 -18.30
CA ILE A 239 0.36 4.18 -18.80
C ILE A 239 -0.95 3.88 -19.53
N MET A 240 -2.10 4.11 -18.86
CA MET A 240 -3.41 3.79 -19.44
C MET A 240 -3.72 4.61 -20.69
N GLU A 241 -3.37 5.90 -20.74
CA GLU A 241 -3.54 6.72 -21.96
C GLU A 241 -2.67 6.22 -23.13
N GLU A 242 -1.42 5.82 -22.89
CA GLU A 242 -0.54 5.32 -23.96
C GLU A 242 -0.86 3.89 -24.43
N CYS A 243 -1.39 3.06 -23.53
CA CYS A 243 -1.87 1.72 -23.86
C CYS A 243 -3.23 1.77 -24.58
N GLU A 244 -4.20 2.56 -24.10
CA GLU A 244 -5.52 2.69 -24.73
C GLU A 244 -5.42 3.31 -26.13
N ARG A 245 -4.54 4.31 -26.31
CA ARG A 245 -4.23 4.86 -27.63
C ARG A 245 -3.74 3.78 -28.59
N ARG A 246 -2.80 2.92 -28.15
CA ARG A 246 -2.31 1.78 -28.95
C ARG A 246 -3.44 0.79 -29.27
N VAL A 247 -4.31 0.48 -28.30
CA VAL A 247 -5.48 -0.41 -28.46
C VAL A 247 -6.45 0.10 -29.53
N VAL A 248 -6.77 1.38 -29.53
CA VAL A 248 -7.68 1.99 -30.52
C VAL A 248 -7.02 2.15 -31.89
N GLU A 249 -5.73 2.51 -31.94
CA GLU A 249 -4.98 2.67 -33.21
C GLU A 249 -4.77 1.35 -33.97
N GLU A 250 -4.57 0.22 -33.27
CA GLU A 250 -4.50 -1.12 -33.89
C GLU A 250 -5.90 -1.71 -34.18
N GLY A 251 -6.98 -0.96 -33.92
CA GLY A 251 -8.32 -1.26 -34.43
C GLY A 251 -9.25 -2.09 -33.52
N VAL A 252 -9.03 -2.09 -32.20
CA VAL A 252 -10.00 -2.67 -31.23
C VAL A 252 -11.18 -1.70 -31.04
N ASP A 253 -12.41 -2.21 -31.04
CA ASP A 253 -13.61 -1.41 -30.76
C ASP A 253 -13.65 -1.01 -29.27
N PRO A 254 -13.91 0.27 -28.93
CA PRO A 254 -14.00 0.71 -27.52
C PRO A 254 -15.05 -0.03 -26.67
N SER A 255 -16.07 -0.66 -27.25
CA SER A 255 -17.02 -1.50 -26.51
C SER A 255 -16.41 -2.81 -25.98
N CYS A 256 -15.27 -3.24 -26.52
CA CYS A 256 -14.52 -4.43 -26.08
C CYS A 256 -13.50 -4.15 -24.98
N VAL A 257 -13.40 -2.90 -24.50
CA VAL A 257 -12.39 -2.45 -23.54
C VAL A 257 -13.04 -2.08 -22.19
N LYS A 258 -12.55 -2.68 -21.09
CA LYS A 258 -13.01 -2.41 -19.72
C LYS A 258 -11.90 -1.85 -18.83
N PHE A 259 -12.26 -1.09 -17.79
CA PHE A 259 -11.35 -0.56 -16.77
C PHE A 259 -11.81 -0.96 -15.36
N VAL A 260 -11.01 -1.74 -14.65
CA VAL A 260 -11.29 -2.24 -13.28
C VAL A 260 -10.24 -1.73 -12.31
N CYS A 261 -10.66 -1.14 -11.19
CA CYS A 261 -9.74 -0.81 -10.10
C CYS A 261 -9.42 -2.08 -9.25
N SER A 262 -8.13 -2.36 -9.06
CA SER A 262 -7.61 -3.58 -8.42
C SER A 262 -7.61 -3.47 -6.88
N ILE A 263 -8.80 -3.31 -6.29
CA ILE A 263 -8.98 -3.02 -4.85
C ILE A 263 -9.01 -4.28 -3.96
N ALA A 264 -9.41 -5.42 -4.49
CA ALA A 264 -10.02 -6.53 -3.75
C ALA A 264 -10.86 -6.06 -2.54
N LEU A 265 -10.31 -6.15 -1.32
CA LEU A 265 -11.00 -5.86 -0.07
C LEU A 265 -10.85 -4.41 0.43
N HIS A 266 -10.05 -3.56 -0.22
CA HIS A 266 -10.02 -2.12 0.07
C HIS A 266 -11.37 -1.46 -0.24
N ARG A 267 -11.64 -0.26 0.30
CA ARG A 267 -12.86 0.47 -0.09
C ARG A 267 -12.89 0.77 -1.59
N PHE A 268 -14.07 0.83 -2.19
CA PHE A 268 -14.21 1.32 -3.57
C PHE A 268 -13.59 2.72 -3.69
N ILE A 269 -12.87 2.98 -4.79
CA ILE A 269 -12.33 4.30 -5.06
C ILE A 269 -13.44 5.21 -5.60
N ARG A 270 -13.45 6.47 -5.14
CA ARG A 270 -14.49 7.45 -5.51
C ARG A 270 -14.32 7.89 -6.97
N PRO A 271 -15.37 8.43 -7.62
CA PRO A 271 -15.27 8.90 -9.00
C PRO A 271 -14.18 9.95 -9.27
N ASP A 272 -13.87 10.83 -8.31
CA ASP A 272 -12.77 11.80 -8.39
C ASP A 272 -11.38 11.14 -8.24
N GLU A 273 -11.28 10.10 -7.41
CA GLU A 273 -10.07 9.30 -7.22
C GLU A 273 -9.77 8.46 -8.48
N PHE A 274 -10.81 7.85 -9.07
CA PHE A 274 -10.71 7.13 -10.34
C PHE A 274 -10.32 8.09 -11.47
N ARG A 275 -10.92 9.28 -11.56
CA ARG A 275 -10.50 10.32 -12.53
C ARG A 275 -9.07 10.78 -12.34
N HIS A 276 -8.56 10.82 -11.12
CA HIS A 276 -7.18 11.17 -10.85
C HIS A 276 -6.19 10.08 -11.34
N ILE A 277 -6.51 8.80 -11.08
CA ILE A 277 -5.65 7.65 -11.40
C ILE A 277 -5.74 7.22 -12.88
N CYS A 278 -6.93 7.24 -13.47
CA CYS A 278 -7.19 6.84 -14.87
C CYS A 278 -7.20 8.02 -15.85
N GLY A 279 -7.47 9.24 -15.36
CA GLY A 279 -7.59 10.44 -16.19
C GLY A 279 -9.01 10.70 -16.69
N ASP A 280 -9.38 11.98 -16.76
CA ASP A 280 -10.71 12.41 -17.20
C ASP A 280 -11.06 11.99 -18.63
N TYR A 281 -10.09 11.82 -19.53
CA TYR A 281 -10.37 11.36 -20.90
C TYR A 281 -10.96 9.95 -20.89
N LEU A 282 -10.20 8.98 -20.35
CA LEU A 282 -10.60 7.58 -20.27
C LEU A 282 -11.85 7.41 -19.41
N TYR A 283 -11.91 8.03 -18.22
CA TYR A 283 -13.10 7.95 -17.37
C TYR A 283 -14.35 8.48 -18.10
N ASN A 284 -14.31 9.64 -18.76
CA ASN A 284 -15.48 10.20 -19.46
C ASN A 284 -15.83 9.48 -20.78
N LYS A 285 -14.93 8.65 -21.31
CA LYS A 285 -15.17 7.77 -22.46
C LYS A 285 -15.85 6.47 -22.00
N TYR A 286 -15.19 5.72 -21.12
CA TYR A 286 -15.58 4.36 -20.77
C TYR A 286 -16.72 4.27 -19.74
N SER A 287 -16.90 5.25 -18.85
CA SER A 287 -18.06 5.25 -17.94
C SER A 287 -19.42 5.38 -18.68
N LYS A 288 -19.44 5.99 -19.86
CA LYS A 288 -20.63 6.05 -20.74
C LYS A 288 -20.96 4.71 -21.41
N LEU A 289 -20.00 3.80 -21.48
CA LEU A 289 -20.15 2.44 -22.00
C LEU A 289 -20.45 1.43 -20.89
N GLY A 290 -20.57 1.86 -19.63
CA GLY A 290 -20.66 0.97 -18.47
C GLY A 290 -19.35 0.23 -18.16
N ALA A 291 -18.24 0.60 -18.81
CA ALA A 291 -17.00 -0.16 -18.85
C ALA A 291 -15.95 0.32 -17.81
N VAL A 292 -16.41 0.81 -16.66
CA VAL A 292 -15.61 1.38 -15.56
C VAL A 292 -16.16 0.87 -14.23
N SER A 293 -15.37 0.12 -13.46
CA SER A 293 -15.83 -0.53 -12.22
C SER A 293 -14.75 -0.63 -11.13
N ASN A 294 -15.20 -0.82 -9.89
CA ASN A 294 -14.38 -1.35 -8.80
C ASN A 294 -14.65 -2.86 -8.70
N TYR A 295 -13.63 -3.71 -8.51
CA TYR A 295 -13.87 -5.15 -8.34
C TYR A 295 -14.39 -5.47 -6.94
N ASN A 296 -15.58 -6.10 -6.88
CA ASN A 296 -16.16 -6.60 -5.65
C ASN A 296 -15.66 -8.03 -5.34
N ALA A 297 -14.91 -8.17 -4.25
CA ALA A 297 -14.21 -9.40 -3.87
C ALA A 297 -14.91 -10.21 -2.76
N VAL A 298 -16.16 -9.90 -2.39
CA VAL A 298 -16.98 -10.72 -1.46
C VAL A 298 -18.25 -11.28 -2.08
N ASP A 299 -18.75 -10.68 -3.16
CA ASP A 299 -19.97 -11.14 -3.83
C ASP A 299 -19.65 -12.10 -5.00
N GLU A 300 -20.16 -13.33 -4.91
CA GLU A 300 -19.97 -14.40 -5.90
C GLU A 300 -20.49 -14.01 -7.31
N GLU A 301 -21.42 -13.04 -7.42
CA GLU A 301 -21.89 -12.54 -8.72
C GLU A 301 -20.76 -11.97 -9.59
N HIS A 302 -19.72 -11.39 -8.98
CA HIS A 302 -18.62 -10.75 -9.71
C HIS A 302 -17.40 -11.65 -9.91
N SER A 303 -17.47 -12.91 -9.47
CA SER A 303 -16.32 -13.81 -9.35
C SER A 303 -16.53 -15.16 -10.05
N VAL A 304 -15.45 -15.82 -10.46
CA VAL A 304 -15.48 -17.15 -11.12
C VAL A 304 -14.21 -17.96 -10.80
N VAL A 305 -14.35 -19.28 -10.65
CA VAL A 305 -13.20 -20.18 -10.44
C VAL A 305 -12.57 -20.52 -11.79
N ILE A 306 -11.27 -20.25 -11.94
CA ILE A 306 -10.50 -20.55 -13.15
C ILE A 306 -9.58 -21.79 -13.00
N GLY A 307 -9.35 -22.24 -11.77
CA GLY A 307 -8.50 -23.40 -11.51
C GLY A 307 -8.13 -23.56 -10.03
N ARG A 308 -7.09 -24.35 -9.79
CA ARG A 308 -6.51 -24.58 -8.46
C ARG A 308 -4.98 -24.57 -8.57
N THR A 309 -4.28 -24.21 -7.49
CA THR A 309 -2.81 -24.29 -7.43
C THR A 309 -2.32 -25.73 -7.25
N GLU A 310 -1.01 -25.95 -7.30
CA GLU A 310 -0.36 -27.22 -6.96
C GLU A 310 -0.51 -27.64 -5.49
N LEU A 311 -1.01 -26.75 -4.61
CA LEU A 311 -1.36 -27.05 -3.22
C LEU A 311 -2.88 -27.24 -3.01
N ASP A 312 -3.64 -27.44 -4.09
CA ASP A 312 -5.10 -27.61 -4.09
C ASP A 312 -5.88 -26.33 -3.66
N GLU A 313 -5.23 -25.17 -3.68
CA GLU A 313 -5.84 -23.88 -3.32
C GLU A 313 -6.76 -23.39 -4.46
N GLU A 314 -8.04 -23.11 -4.18
CA GLU A 314 -8.98 -22.63 -5.21
C GLU A 314 -8.61 -21.21 -5.69
N VAL A 315 -8.54 -21.01 -7.01
CA VAL A 315 -8.26 -19.72 -7.64
C VAL A 315 -9.55 -19.16 -8.24
N LYS A 316 -10.21 -18.29 -7.47
CA LYS A 316 -11.43 -17.56 -7.80
C LYS A 316 -11.12 -16.09 -8.03
N VAL A 317 -11.49 -15.58 -9.21
CA VAL A 317 -11.03 -14.30 -9.77
C VAL A 317 -12.19 -13.44 -10.26
N CYS A 318 -11.94 -12.16 -10.47
CA CYS A 318 -12.85 -11.25 -11.15
C CYS A 318 -13.31 -11.79 -12.52
N LYS A 319 -14.63 -11.76 -12.80
CA LYS A 319 -15.18 -12.19 -14.09
C LYS A 319 -14.63 -11.38 -15.27
N ASP A 320 -14.46 -10.07 -15.12
CA ASP A 320 -13.88 -9.21 -16.17
C ASP A 320 -12.45 -9.64 -16.56
N PHE A 321 -11.69 -10.23 -15.63
CA PHE A 321 -10.36 -10.78 -15.89
C PHE A 321 -10.44 -12.15 -16.59
N ALA A 322 -11.31 -13.04 -16.12
CA ALA A 322 -11.48 -14.38 -16.68
C ALA A 322 -12.16 -14.41 -18.07
N GLU A 323 -12.89 -13.35 -18.43
CA GLU A 323 -13.53 -13.17 -19.72
C GLU A 323 -12.71 -12.39 -20.76
N ALA A 324 -11.62 -11.73 -20.35
CA ALA A 324 -10.78 -10.96 -21.26
C ALA A 324 -9.85 -11.88 -22.06
N ASP A 325 -9.49 -11.46 -23.28
CA ASP A 325 -8.43 -12.11 -24.05
C ASP A 325 -7.04 -11.67 -23.58
N MET A 326 -6.92 -10.41 -23.13
CA MET A 326 -5.69 -9.84 -22.59
C MET A 326 -5.98 -8.85 -21.45
N LEU A 327 -5.21 -8.96 -20.37
CA LEU A 327 -5.07 -7.97 -19.30
C LEU A 327 -3.89 -7.04 -19.60
N ILE A 328 -4.11 -5.73 -19.57
CA ILE A 328 -3.07 -4.71 -19.45
C ILE A 328 -3.12 -4.18 -18.01
N TYR A 329 -2.05 -4.39 -17.23
CA TYR A 329 -2.01 -3.96 -15.83
C TYR A 329 -1.04 -2.77 -15.64
N ALA A 330 -1.54 -1.66 -15.07
CA ALA A 330 -0.77 -0.45 -14.78
C ALA A 330 -0.45 -0.33 -13.27
N ASN A 331 0.77 -0.69 -12.88
CA ASN A 331 1.24 -0.66 -11.50
C ASN A 331 2.01 0.64 -11.15
N CYS A 332 1.92 1.04 -9.89
CA CYS A 332 2.65 2.12 -9.25
C CYS A 332 3.40 1.59 -8.02
N ASN A 333 4.69 1.27 -8.17
CA ASN A 333 5.49 0.61 -7.14
C ASN A 333 6.08 1.62 -6.16
N TYR A 334 5.83 1.43 -4.85
CA TYR A 334 6.26 2.33 -3.77
C TYR A 334 7.21 1.65 -2.78
N VAL A 335 7.05 0.35 -2.54
CA VAL A 335 7.97 -0.50 -1.76
C VAL A 335 8.16 -1.86 -2.43
N ALA A 336 9.25 -2.57 -2.12
CA ALA A 336 9.59 -3.89 -2.68
C ALA A 336 8.58 -5.03 -2.39
N MET A 337 7.51 -4.74 -1.65
CA MET A 337 6.34 -5.59 -1.45
C MET A 337 5.26 -5.39 -2.54
N ASP A 338 5.39 -4.41 -3.44
CA ASP A 338 4.41 -4.08 -4.49
C ASP A 338 4.84 -4.63 -5.86
N GLY A 339 3.90 -4.74 -6.81
CA GLY A 339 4.16 -5.23 -8.16
C GLY A 339 4.14 -6.76 -8.30
N GLY A 340 4.70 -7.26 -9.40
CA GLY A 340 4.68 -8.67 -9.76
C GLY A 340 3.27 -9.27 -9.79
N TYR A 341 3.14 -10.52 -9.38
CA TYR A 341 1.84 -11.18 -9.30
C TYR A 341 0.87 -10.52 -8.31
N LYS A 342 1.35 -9.80 -7.28
CA LYS A 342 0.47 -9.18 -6.25
C LYS A 342 -0.55 -8.24 -6.89
N SER A 343 -0.11 -7.43 -7.85
CA SER A 343 -0.93 -6.54 -8.69
C SER A 343 -2.34 -7.10 -8.97
N TYR A 344 -2.42 -8.33 -9.52
CA TYR A 344 -3.68 -8.98 -9.86
C TYR A 344 -4.04 -10.18 -8.95
N ALA A 345 -3.07 -10.96 -8.48
CA ALA A 345 -3.28 -12.13 -7.62
C ALA A 345 -3.55 -11.80 -6.14
N THR A 346 -3.52 -10.52 -5.75
CA THR A 346 -4.25 -10.05 -4.55
C THR A 346 -5.38 -9.08 -4.87
N GLY A 347 -5.27 -8.24 -5.91
CA GLY A 347 -6.25 -7.16 -6.19
C GLY A 347 -7.48 -7.55 -7.05
N LEU A 348 -7.40 -8.65 -7.80
CA LEU A 348 -8.47 -9.18 -8.68
C LEU A 348 -8.95 -10.59 -8.29
N VAL A 349 -8.69 -11.03 -7.04
CA VAL A 349 -9.10 -12.34 -6.50
C VAL A 349 -10.18 -12.20 -5.42
N HIS A 350 -11.06 -13.19 -5.34
CA HIS A 350 -12.11 -13.25 -4.32
C HIS A 350 -11.51 -13.53 -2.94
N TYR A 351 -12.21 -13.13 -1.86
CA TYR A 351 -11.68 -13.30 -0.49
C TYR A 351 -11.35 -14.77 -0.15
N THR A 352 -12.09 -15.73 -0.72
CA THR A 352 -11.88 -17.19 -0.56
C THR A 352 -10.56 -17.70 -1.14
N THR A 353 -9.95 -16.94 -2.06
CA THR A 353 -8.60 -17.17 -2.60
C THR A 353 -7.57 -16.31 -1.86
N LEU A 354 -7.92 -15.06 -1.53
CA LEU A 354 -7.03 -14.13 -0.81
C LEU A 354 -6.65 -14.64 0.61
N ARG A 355 -7.53 -15.44 1.25
CA ARG A 355 -7.24 -16.07 2.54
C ARG A 355 -6.06 -17.03 2.53
N TYR A 356 -5.66 -17.60 1.39
CA TYR A 356 -4.49 -18.50 1.29
C TYR A 356 -3.14 -17.75 1.34
N ASN A 357 -3.16 -16.42 1.43
CA ASN A 357 -1.95 -15.62 1.53
C ASN A 357 -2.00 -14.56 2.67
N HIS A 358 -3.18 -14.17 3.15
CA HIS A 358 -3.36 -13.28 4.30
C HIS A 358 -3.66 -13.98 5.65
N ASP A 359 -3.52 -15.30 5.77
CA ASP A 359 -3.70 -16.02 7.04
C ASP A 359 -2.46 -15.92 7.97
N SER A 360 -2.68 -16.07 9.29
CA SER A 360 -1.59 -16.02 10.27
C SER A 360 -0.58 -17.16 10.15
N GLU A 361 -0.93 -18.34 9.65
CA GLU A 361 0.03 -19.45 9.49
C GLU A 361 1.03 -19.17 8.35
N THR A 362 0.56 -18.58 7.24
CA THR A 362 1.40 -18.11 6.13
C THR A 362 2.24 -16.91 6.53
N LEU A 363 1.67 -15.94 7.26
CA LEU A 363 2.42 -14.75 7.67
C LEU A 363 3.47 -15.04 8.75
N LYS A 364 3.23 -15.99 9.68
CA LYS A 364 4.25 -16.46 10.65
C LYS A 364 5.41 -17.26 10.02
N LYS A 365 5.27 -17.75 8.78
CA LYS A 365 6.35 -18.42 8.02
C LYS A 365 7.20 -17.44 7.20
N THR A 366 6.71 -16.22 6.98
CA THR A 366 7.38 -15.21 6.17
C THR A 366 8.68 -14.74 6.84
N ARG A 367 9.80 -14.69 6.10
CA ARG A 367 11.07 -14.19 6.65
C ARG A 367 11.25 -12.69 6.50
N SER A 368 10.59 -12.06 5.54
CA SER A 368 10.38 -10.61 5.41
C SER A 368 9.23 -10.34 4.44
N LEU A 369 8.46 -9.27 4.64
CA LEU A 369 7.47 -8.78 3.69
C LEU A 369 8.12 -7.91 2.58
N MET A 370 9.31 -7.36 2.82
CA MET A 370 10.03 -6.49 1.87
C MET A 370 11.12 -7.24 1.09
N ASP A 371 11.12 -8.58 1.15
CA ASP A 371 12.00 -9.47 0.38
C ASP A 371 11.16 -10.62 -0.21
N PRO A 372 10.52 -10.44 -1.39
CA PRO A 372 9.58 -11.40 -1.95
C PRO A 372 10.14 -12.83 -2.09
N ALA A 373 11.43 -12.95 -2.42
CA ALA A 373 12.12 -14.25 -2.56
C ALA A 373 12.25 -15.03 -1.23
N ARG A 374 12.04 -14.37 -0.08
CA ARG A 374 12.06 -14.97 1.26
C ARG A 374 10.70 -14.87 1.96
N SER A 375 9.63 -14.55 1.23
CA SER A 375 8.31 -14.23 1.76
C SER A 375 7.29 -15.34 1.46
N SER A 376 6.67 -15.91 2.50
CA SER A 376 5.64 -16.95 2.31
C SER A 376 4.33 -16.38 1.79
N LEU A 377 4.03 -15.11 2.12
CA LEU A 377 3.00 -14.30 1.46
C LEU A 377 3.21 -14.30 -0.07
N HIS A 378 4.37 -13.83 -0.54
CA HIS A 378 4.66 -13.76 -1.97
C HIS A 378 4.72 -15.14 -2.62
N ALA A 379 5.27 -16.15 -1.95
CA ALA A 379 5.26 -17.53 -2.46
C ALA A 379 3.83 -18.04 -2.74
N SER A 380 2.83 -17.65 -1.94
CA SER A 380 1.42 -17.97 -2.19
C SER A 380 0.81 -17.14 -3.32
N ILE A 381 1.08 -15.82 -3.34
CA ILE A 381 0.68 -14.91 -4.42
C ILE A 381 1.23 -15.37 -5.79
N ILE A 382 2.47 -15.87 -5.85
CA ILE A 382 3.12 -16.39 -7.07
C ILE A 382 2.39 -17.65 -7.60
N ARG A 383 1.99 -18.59 -6.74
CA ARG A 383 1.23 -19.78 -7.16
C ARG A 383 -0.10 -19.39 -7.79
N ILE A 384 -0.87 -18.57 -7.08
CA ILE A 384 -2.19 -18.07 -7.52
C ILE A 384 -2.04 -17.28 -8.83
N GLY A 385 -1.05 -16.39 -8.90
CA GLY A 385 -0.75 -15.59 -10.08
C GLY A 385 -0.34 -16.40 -11.30
N LYS A 386 0.36 -17.54 -11.14
CA LYS A 386 0.69 -18.45 -12.24
C LYS A 386 -0.52 -19.20 -12.78
N VAL A 387 -1.54 -19.47 -11.97
CA VAL A 387 -2.84 -19.96 -12.46
C VAL A 387 -3.56 -18.86 -13.25
N MET A 388 -3.53 -17.62 -12.76
CA MET A 388 -4.15 -16.47 -13.45
C MET A 388 -3.51 -16.16 -14.81
N GLN A 389 -2.18 -16.02 -14.87
CA GLN A 389 -1.43 -15.72 -16.11
C GLN A 389 -1.48 -16.86 -17.13
N LYS A 390 -1.81 -18.08 -16.71
CA LYS A 390 -2.07 -19.21 -17.61
C LYS A 390 -3.48 -19.16 -18.22
N HIS A 391 -4.44 -18.49 -17.57
CA HIS A 391 -5.83 -18.37 -18.03
C HIS A 391 -6.03 -17.16 -18.95
N THR A 392 -5.52 -15.99 -18.56
CA THR A 392 -5.59 -14.74 -19.35
C THR A 392 -4.19 -14.26 -19.69
N ASP A 393 -3.95 -13.81 -20.92
CA ASP A 393 -2.69 -13.19 -21.33
C ASP A 393 -2.46 -11.87 -20.57
N VAL A 394 -1.26 -11.65 -20.02
CA VAL A 394 -0.97 -10.49 -19.17
C VAL A 394 0.17 -9.66 -19.73
N PHE A 395 -0.10 -8.40 -20.02
CA PHE A 395 0.88 -7.35 -20.28
C PHE A 395 1.01 -6.44 -19.05
N HIS A 396 1.99 -6.72 -18.20
CA HIS A 396 2.22 -5.96 -16.97
C HIS A 396 3.10 -4.74 -17.27
N VAL A 397 2.81 -3.60 -16.64
CA VAL A 397 3.61 -2.38 -16.66
C VAL A 397 3.87 -1.95 -15.21
N GLU A 398 5.10 -2.13 -14.72
CA GLU A 398 5.52 -1.72 -13.38
C GLU A 398 6.35 -0.43 -13.43
N THR A 399 6.24 0.41 -12.39
CA THR A 399 6.93 1.70 -12.32
C THR A 399 7.50 1.97 -10.93
N VAL A 400 8.76 2.41 -10.84
CA VAL A 400 9.43 2.76 -9.57
C VAL A 400 9.44 4.28 -9.39
N LEU A 401 8.90 4.77 -8.28
CA LEU A 401 8.87 6.20 -7.94
C LEU A 401 10.01 6.61 -6.98
N ASP A 402 10.44 7.87 -7.07
CA ASP A 402 11.49 8.45 -6.23
C ASP A 402 11.06 8.78 -4.78
N ASP A 403 11.95 9.40 -4.00
CA ASP A 403 11.68 9.80 -2.62
C ASP A 403 10.97 11.16 -2.47
N ASN A 404 10.52 11.81 -3.55
CA ASN A 404 10.02 13.18 -3.54
C ASN A 404 8.56 13.28 -3.03
N ARG A 405 8.29 12.60 -1.90
CA ARG A 405 6.98 12.38 -1.24
C ARG A 405 6.25 13.66 -0.83
N PHE A 406 6.95 14.78 -0.67
CA PHE A 406 6.38 16.01 -0.10
C PHE A 406 6.59 17.24 -0.99
N PRO A 407 5.66 18.22 -0.96
CA PRO A 407 5.87 19.52 -1.58
C PRO A 407 7.00 20.28 -0.87
N PHE A 408 7.57 21.30 -1.55
CA PHE A 408 8.78 22.01 -1.10
C PHE A 408 8.72 22.50 0.36
N TYR A 409 7.54 22.94 0.82
CA TYR A 409 7.32 23.49 2.16
C TYR A 409 7.20 22.41 3.26
N LEU A 410 7.18 21.12 2.90
CA LEU A 410 7.22 19.96 3.82
C LEU A 410 8.41 19.01 3.53
N ARG A 411 9.27 19.32 2.55
CA ARG A 411 10.45 18.50 2.20
C ARG A 411 11.36 18.21 3.40
N TRP A 412 11.40 19.13 4.38
CA TRP A 412 12.16 18.99 5.62
C TRP A 412 11.73 17.81 6.50
N VAL A 413 10.52 17.26 6.34
CA VAL A 413 10.03 16.12 7.14
C VAL A 413 10.86 14.84 6.94
N GLN A 414 11.53 14.68 5.79
CA GLN A 414 12.44 13.53 5.52
C GLN A 414 13.91 13.79 5.91
N ILE A 415 14.24 14.99 6.40
CA ILE A 415 15.62 15.38 6.72
C ILE A 415 15.92 14.98 8.16
N LEU A 416 16.96 14.17 8.38
CA LEU A 416 17.42 13.82 9.72
C LEU A 416 17.66 15.09 10.57
N PHE A 417 17.05 15.16 11.76
CA PHE A 417 16.93 16.44 12.50
C PHE A 417 18.28 17.13 12.79
N ARG A 418 19.37 16.39 13.08
CA ARG A 418 20.70 17.01 13.24
C ARG A 418 21.18 17.75 11.98
N ARG A 419 20.90 17.22 10.78
CA ARG A 419 21.29 17.80 9.47
C ARG A 419 20.46 19.03 9.08
N MET A 420 19.28 19.25 9.67
CA MET A 420 18.47 20.43 9.39
C MET A 420 19.21 21.74 9.75
N ASN A 421 19.08 22.76 8.90
CA ASN A 421 19.56 24.11 9.23
C ASN A 421 18.67 24.78 10.30
N TRP A 422 19.08 25.97 10.79
CA TRP A 422 18.37 26.64 11.90
C TRP A 422 16.92 27.03 11.55
N ILE A 423 16.65 27.41 10.29
CA ILE A 423 15.30 27.75 9.79
C ILE A 423 14.43 26.49 9.77
N GLN A 424 14.94 25.38 9.23
CA GLN A 424 14.25 24.08 9.22
C GLN A 424 13.96 23.59 10.65
N LYS A 425 14.93 23.72 11.58
CA LYS A 425 14.74 23.40 13.01
C LYS A 425 13.75 24.34 13.72
N ALA A 426 13.59 25.58 13.27
CA ALA A 426 12.56 26.49 13.76
C ALA A 426 11.18 26.08 13.21
N MET A 427 11.06 25.86 11.90
CA MET A 427 9.83 25.38 11.24
C MET A 427 9.34 24.07 11.85
N ALA A 428 10.21 23.08 12.06
CA ALA A 428 9.84 21.81 12.67
C ALA A 428 9.26 21.98 14.09
N ARG A 429 9.88 22.82 14.93
CA ARG A 429 9.35 23.13 16.28
C ARG A 429 8.01 23.86 16.23
N ILE A 430 7.89 24.85 15.34
CA ILE A 430 6.66 25.62 15.11
C ILE A 430 5.52 24.69 14.65
N SER A 431 5.77 23.82 13.68
CA SER A 431 4.80 22.83 13.21
C SER A 431 4.40 21.85 14.30
N CYS A 432 5.34 21.27 15.06
CA CYS A 432 5.02 20.37 16.17
C CYS A 432 4.18 21.07 17.26
N PHE A 433 4.49 22.33 17.57
CA PHE A 433 3.72 23.13 18.52
C PHE A 433 2.30 23.37 18.02
N PHE A 434 2.11 23.92 16.82
CA PHE A 434 0.78 24.24 16.29
C PHE A 434 -0.06 22.99 16.04
N LEU A 435 0.51 21.92 15.47
CA LEU A 435 -0.20 20.66 15.24
C LEU A 435 -0.78 20.09 16.54
N ARG A 436 -0.12 20.26 17.70
CA ARG A 436 -0.64 19.80 19.00
C ARG A 436 -2.01 20.40 19.38
N PHE A 437 -2.36 21.56 18.84
CA PHE A 437 -3.62 22.25 19.13
C PHE A 437 -4.67 22.14 18.00
N LEU A 438 -4.35 21.49 16.87
CA LEU A 438 -5.31 21.33 15.77
C LEU A 438 -6.21 20.10 16.00
N PRO A 439 -7.55 20.23 15.82
CA PRO A 439 -8.46 19.09 15.86
C PRO A 439 -8.08 17.97 14.87
N ASN A 440 -8.34 16.72 15.24
CA ASN A 440 -7.92 15.52 14.49
C ASN A 440 -8.35 15.59 13.01
N TRP A 441 -9.56 16.04 12.71
CA TRP A 441 -10.08 16.20 11.34
C TRP A 441 -9.26 17.19 10.49
N LEU A 442 -8.77 18.28 11.10
CA LEU A 442 -7.98 19.30 10.39
C LEU A 442 -6.55 18.82 10.17
N ARG A 443 -5.99 18.07 11.13
CA ARG A 443 -4.70 17.39 10.96
C ARG A 443 -4.76 16.36 9.84
N LEU A 444 -5.80 15.53 9.82
CA LEU A 444 -6.09 14.57 8.75
C LEU A 444 -6.22 15.29 7.39
N TRP A 445 -6.96 16.40 7.31
CA TRP A 445 -7.08 17.21 6.10
C TRP A 445 -5.76 17.82 5.64
N ILE A 446 -4.86 18.21 6.54
CA ILE A 446 -3.51 18.67 6.18
C ILE A 446 -2.69 17.53 5.56
N PHE A 447 -2.63 16.36 6.20
CA PHE A 447 -1.78 15.24 5.76
C PHE A 447 -2.32 14.45 4.55
N TRP A 448 -3.63 14.47 4.29
CA TRP A 448 -4.28 13.72 3.20
C TRP A 448 -4.99 14.59 2.15
N GLY A 449 -5.19 15.88 2.41
CA GLY A 449 -5.87 16.79 1.50
C GLY A 449 -5.01 17.23 0.31
N PRO A 450 -5.52 18.17 -0.53
CA PRO A 450 -4.84 18.62 -1.75
C PRO A 450 -3.46 19.26 -1.53
N LEU A 451 -3.13 19.64 -0.29
CA LEU A 451 -1.83 20.21 0.09
C LEU A 451 -0.69 19.18 0.00
N VAL A 452 -0.90 17.99 0.58
CA VAL A 452 0.12 16.93 0.66
C VAL A 452 -0.07 15.96 -0.51
N ARG A 453 0.50 16.34 -1.65
CA ARG A 453 0.60 15.49 -2.85
C ARG A 453 2.06 15.21 -3.21
N GLY A 454 2.36 13.95 -3.47
CA GLY A 454 3.68 13.46 -3.85
C GLY A 454 4.18 14.14 -5.12
N GLN A 455 5.39 14.69 -5.06
CA GLN A 455 6.06 15.37 -6.17
C GLN A 455 6.93 14.38 -6.98
N PHE A 456 6.53 13.11 -6.97
CA PHE A 456 7.32 11.98 -7.43
C PHE A 456 7.87 12.13 -8.85
N GLY A 457 9.15 11.82 -8.99
CA GLY A 457 9.78 11.46 -10.26
C GLY A 457 9.73 9.96 -10.51
N LEU A 458 9.82 9.60 -11.79
CA LEU A 458 9.84 8.22 -12.26
C LEU A 458 11.29 7.75 -12.40
N VAL A 459 11.72 6.79 -11.59
CA VAL A 459 13.06 6.18 -11.64
C VAL A 459 13.12 5.14 -12.76
N GLN A 460 12.10 4.29 -12.86
CA GLN A 460 12.04 3.19 -13.82
C GLN A 460 10.60 2.98 -14.29
N CYS A 461 10.44 2.57 -15.55
CA CYS A 461 9.22 2.01 -16.09
C CYS A 461 9.62 0.79 -16.92
N VAL A 462 8.99 -0.35 -16.70
CA VAL A 462 9.26 -1.61 -17.38
C VAL A 462 7.94 -2.28 -17.69
N ALA A 463 7.77 -2.77 -18.92
CA ALA A 463 6.60 -3.56 -19.30
C ALA A 463 7.02 -4.92 -19.87
N GLY A 464 6.08 -5.85 -19.93
CA GLY A 464 6.31 -7.20 -20.45
C GLY A 464 5.75 -8.29 -19.54
N GLU A 465 6.47 -9.42 -19.48
CA GLU A 465 6.10 -10.63 -18.73
C GLU A 465 6.24 -10.37 -17.21
N THR A 466 5.31 -10.89 -16.40
CA THR A 466 5.18 -10.55 -14.98
C THR A 466 6.44 -10.83 -14.15
N GLU A 467 7.06 -12.01 -14.25
CA GLU A 467 8.27 -12.31 -13.47
C GLU A 467 9.50 -11.53 -13.98
N ALA A 468 9.64 -11.40 -15.30
CA ALA A 468 10.74 -10.70 -15.94
C ALA A 468 10.72 -9.18 -15.72
N VAL A 469 9.53 -8.57 -15.69
CA VAL A 469 9.29 -7.17 -15.31
C VAL A 469 9.58 -6.96 -13.83
N HIS A 470 8.95 -7.75 -12.96
CA HIS A 470 9.04 -7.58 -11.52
C HIS A 470 10.47 -7.72 -11.00
N LYS A 471 11.28 -8.62 -11.58
CA LYS A 471 12.70 -8.74 -11.26
C LYS A 471 13.45 -7.41 -11.44
N ARG A 472 13.28 -6.73 -12.58
CA ARG A 472 13.93 -5.42 -12.85
C ARG A 472 13.39 -4.30 -11.95
N THR A 473 12.12 -4.40 -11.56
CA THR A 473 11.45 -3.48 -10.63
C THR A 473 12.04 -3.62 -9.22
N LEU A 474 12.24 -4.85 -8.74
CA LEU A 474 12.91 -5.13 -7.47
C LEU A 474 14.37 -4.65 -7.47
N GLU A 475 15.11 -4.91 -8.54
CA GLU A 475 16.50 -4.42 -8.71
C GLU A 475 16.57 -2.89 -8.52
N ALA A 476 15.69 -2.11 -9.16
CA ALA A 476 15.63 -0.66 -9.02
C ALA A 476 15.04 -0.16 -7.68
N ASN A 477 14.11 -0.91 -7.07
CA ASN A 477 13.57 -0.61 -5.74
C ASN A 477 14.63 -0.71 -4.65
N TYR A 478 15.54 -1.69 -4.75
CA TYR A 478 16.59 -1.91 -3.76
C TYR A 478 17.82 -1.02 -3.97
N GLU A 479 18.09 -0.60 -5.22
CA GLU A 479 19.41 -0.08 -5.64
C GLU A 479 19.97 1.05 -4.75
N ASP A 480 19.12 1.99 -4.33
CA ASP A 480 19.49 3.12 -3.46
C ASP A 480 18.69 3.16 -2.14
N ALA A 481 17.91 2.11 -1.82
CA ALA A 481 17.02 2.07 -0.64
C ALA A 481 17.52 1.15 0.49
N ILE A 482 18.55 0.34 0.25
CA ILE A 482 19.15 -0.52 1.29
C ILE A 482 20.14 0.28 2.15
N VAL A 483 20.13 0.00 3.45
CA VAL A 483 21.09 0.52 4.44
C VAL A 483 21.78 -0.65 5.12
N ASP A 484 23.11 -0.69 5.05
CA ASP A 484 23.89 -1.69 5.78
C ASP A 484 23.98 -1.33 7.28
N VAL A 485 23.74 -2.30 8.17
CA VAL A 485 23.64 -2.09 9.62
C VAL A 485 24.35 -3.23 10.38
N ASP A 486 25.28 -2.88 11.26
CA ASP A 486 26.13 -3.88 11.95
C ASP A 486 25.47 -4.51 13.18
N GLY A 487 24.94 -5.73 13.02
CA GLY A 487 24.33 -6.50 14.11
C GLY A 487 22.91 -6.07 14.50
N GLN A 488 22.12 -7.03 15.00
CA GLN A 488 20.73 -6.84 15.40
C GLN A 488 20.59 -6.06 16.72
N ALA A 489 19.61 -5.15 16.76
CA ALA A 489 19.24 -4.40 17.95
C ALA A 489 18.56 -5.28 19.03
N ASP A 490 18.72 -4.89 20.30
CA ASP A 490 17.96 -5.40 21.43
C ASP A 490 16.63 -4.65 21.58
N VAL A 491 16.67 -3.33 21.37
CA VAL A 491 15.53 -2.41 21.44
C VAL A 491 15.40 -1.66 20.12
N LEU A 492 14.29 -1.80 19.39
CA LEU A 492 14.02 -1.07 18.16
C LEU A 492 12.98 0.03 18.38
N ILE A 493 13.36 1.27 18.13
CA ILE A 493 12.53 2.46 18.25
C ILE A 493 12.00 2.83 16.86
N LEU A 494 10.67 2.97 16.75
CA LEU A 494 9.94 3.27 15.52
C LEU A 494 8.99 4.45 15.72
N ALA A 495 8.84 5.28 14.69
CA ALA A 495 7.85 6.35 14.63
C ALA A 495 7.00 6.20 13.36
N PRO A 496 5.95 5.34 13.37
CA PRO A 496 5.15 5.09 12.17
C PRO A 496 4.42 6.34 11.67
N THR A 497 4.47 6.56 10.35
CA THR A 497 3.75 7.66 9.70
C THR A 497 2.25 7.38 9.65
N CYS A 498 1.42 8.43 9.73
CA CYS A 498 -0.02 8.34 9.43
C CYS A 498 -0.33 8.22 7.93
N ILE A 499 0.63 8.47 7.05
CA ILE A 499 0.45 8.37 5.59
C ILE A 499 0.79 6.94 5.14
N GLY A 500 -0.21 6.07 5.07
CA GLY A 500 -0.06 4.67 4.68
C GLY A 500 -1.30 4.10 3.98
N PRO A 501 -1.25 2.84 3.52
CA PRO A 501 -2.24 2.29 2.57
C PRO A 501 -3.67 2.22 3.14
N TYR A 502 -3.81 2.19 4.47
CA TYR A 502 -5.08 1.95 5.17
C TYR A 502 -5.61 3.16 5.95
N THR A 503 -4.91 4.30 5.91
CA THR A 503 -5.25 5.53 6.65
C THR A 503 -5.73 6.67 5.76
N LYS A 504 -5.95 6.41 4.46
CA LYS A 504 -6.44 7.45 3.54
C LYS A 504 -7.84 7.91 3.92
N ASP A 505 -7.92 9.18 4.32
CA ASP A 505 -9.12 9.83 4.84
C ASP A 505 -9.62 9.24 6.19
N THR A 506 -8.78 8.49 6.93
CA THR A 506 -9.16 7.86 8.21
C THR A 506 -8.08 7.97 9.30
N TYR A 507 -8.47 7.79 10.57
CA TYR A 507 -7.58 7.87 11.72
C TYR A 507 -6.76 6.59 11.94
N LEU A 508 -5.51 6.77 12.38
CA LEU A 508 -4.61 5.68 12.76
C LEU A 508 -4.99 5.09 14.13
N ASN A 509 -6.05 4.29 14.13
CA ASN A 509 -6.62 3.55 15.26
C ASN A 509 -5.68 2.43 15.79
N PRO A 510 -5.96 1.81 16.96
CA PRO A 510 -5.05 0.85 17.60
C PRO A 510 -4.74 -0.39 16.75
N LEU A 511 -5.73 -0.90 16.00
CA LEU A 511 -5.54 -2.02 15.06
C LEU A 511 -4.50 -1.64 14.00
N LEU A 512 -4.63 -0.46 13.38
CA LEU A 512 -3.68 0.01 12.37
C LEU A 512 -2.30 0.38 12.95
N VAL A 513 -2.21 0.90 14.18
CA VAL A 513 -0.90 1.10 14.84
C VAL A 513 -0.17 -0.24 15.01
N ASN A 514 -0.89 -1.30 15.39
CA ASN A 514 -0.35 -2.67 15.45
C ASN A 514 0.09 -3.18 14.07
N THR A 515 -0.76 -3.04 13.05
CA THR A 515 -0.45 -3.37 11.64
C THR A 515 0.83 -2.68 11.16
N TYR A 516 1.00 -1.40 11.47
CA TYR A 516 2.14 -0.61 10.97
C TYR A 516 3.42 -0.97 11.72
N ALA A 517 3.40 -1.04 13.05
CA ALA A 517 4.59 -1.32 13.84
C ALA A 517 5.11 -2.76 13.65
N LEU A 518 4.25 -3.77 13.84
CA LEU A 518 4.63 -5.19 13.86
C LEU A 518 4.47 -5.89 12.50
N GLY A 519 3.69 -5.31 11.58
CA GLY A 519 3.68 -5.69 10.17
C GLY A 519 4.75 -4.91 9.39
N TYR A 520 4.37 -3.75 8.86
CA TYR A 520 5.17 -3.00 7.88
C TYR A 520 6.57 -2.64 8.35
N TYR A 521 6.70 -1.96 9.50
CA TYR A 521 7.97 -1.39 9.96
C TYR A 521 8.91 -2.45 10.53
N TYR A 522 8.40 -3.44 11.26
CA TYR A 522 9.20 -4.61 11.67
C TYR A 522 9.84 -5.30 10.46
N ASN A 523 9.12 -5.37 9.32
CA ASN A 523 9.57 -6.00 8.08
C ASN A 523 10.43 -5.11 7.15
N MET A 524 10.90 -3.93 7.57
CA MET A 524 11.79 -3.07 6.75
C MET A 524 13.24 -3.60 6.70
N TYR A 525 13.42 -4.83 6.22
CA TYR A 525 14.72 -5.48 6.06
C TYR A 525 14.74 -6.51 4.91
N VAL A 526 15.93 -6.73 4.37
CA VAL A 526 16.22 -7.67 3.28
C VAL A 526 17.12 -8.81 3.76
N GLU A 527 17.29 -9.84 2.92
CA GLU A 527 18.21 -10.97 3.12
C GLU A 527 17.86 -11.87 4.33
N GLY A 528 16.70 -11.63 4.95
CA GLY A 528 16.06 -12.52 5.93
C GLY A 528 16.47 -12.32 7.39
N VAL A 529 17.30 -11.31 7.71
CA VAL A 529 17.72 -10.99 9.09
C VAL A 529 17.03 -9.70 9.56
N PRO A 530 16.11 -9.75 10.55
CA PRO A 530 15.41 -8.58 11.06
C PRO A 530 16.33 -7.64 11.83
N LEU A 531 16.06 -6.33 11.76
CA LEU A 531 16.82 -5.32 12.50
C LEU A 531 16.67 -5.47 14.02
N LEU A 532 15.49 -5.87 14.50
CA LEU A 532 15.24 -6.26 15.89
C LEU A 532 15.39 -7.79 16.02
N ARG A 533 16.22 -8.27 16.95
CA ARG A 533 16.36 -9.71 17.17
C ARG A 533 15.11 -10.34 17.78
N GLN A 534 14.95 -11.64 17.61
CA GLN A 534 13.87 -12.40 18.24
C GLN A 534 13.95 -12.29 19.77
N GLY A 535 12.81 -12.01 20.42
CA GLY A 535 12.71 -11.74 21.86
C GLY A 535 13.13 -10.32 22.29
N GLY A 536 13.61 -9.49 21.37
CA GLY A 536 13.92 -8.08 21.61
C GLY A 536 12.67 -7.23 21.89
N ALA A 537 12.90 -6.01 22.37
CA ALA A 537 11.83 -5.05 22.68
C ALA A 537 11.59 -4.06 21.52
N MET A 538 10.34 -3.66 21.32
CA MET A 538 9.98 -2.60 20.36
C MET A 538 9.40 -1.39 21.10
N ILE A 539 9.74 -0.19 20.64
CA ILE A 539 9.22 1.09 21.15
C ILE A 539 8.53 1.82 20.01
N VAL A 540 7.22 2.06 20.13
CA VAL A 540 6.38 2.67 19.10
C VAL A 540 5.98 4.08 19.54
N VAL A 541 6.41 5.10 18.80
CA VAL A 541 6.13 6.50 19.09
C VAL A 541 4.83 6.89 18.38
N ASN A 542 3.71 6.91 19.13
CA ASN A 542 2.38 7.11 18.56
C ASN A 542 1.34 7.52 19.62
N PRO A 543 0.39 8.44 19.31
CA PRO A 543 -0.69 8.79 20.23
C PRO A 543 -1.71 7.67 20.44
N MET A 544 -1.80 6.68 19.54
CA MET A 544 -2.75 5.56 19.56
C MET A 544 -4.14 5.91 20.15
N PRO A 545 -4.88 6.88 19.56
CA PRO A 545 -6.23 7.19 20.02
C PRO A 545 -7.16 6.01 19.75
N TYR A 546 -8.16 5.80 20.62
CA TYR A 546 -9.24 4.84 20.37
C TYR A 546 -10.33 5.44 19.43
N ASP A 547 -9.89 6.14 18.39
CA ASP A 547 -10.74 6.83 17.42
C ASP A 547 -10.95 5.94 16.20
N TRP A 548 -12.21 5.66 15.86
CA TRP A 548 -12.59 4.86 14.70
C TRP A 548 -13.40 5.74 13.72
N THR A 549 -12.96 5.84 12.47
CA THR A 549 -13.63 6.63 11.43
C THR A 549 -14.88 5.88 10.94
N GLU A 550 -16.02 6.09 11.59
CA GLU A 550 -17.29 5.47 11.18
C GLU A 550 -17.86 6.16 9.91
N PRO A 551 -18.44 5.41 8.94
CA PRO A 551 -18.63 3.95 8.93
C PRO A 551 -17.40 3.16 8.43
N THR A 552 -16.37 3.82 7.89
CA THR A 552 -15.19 3.21 7.25
C THR A 552 -14.49 2.16 8.12
N HIS A 553 -14.45 2.36 9.44
CA HIS A 553 -13.80 1.48 10.41
C HIS A 553 -14.81 0.70 11.29
N THR A 554 -16.11 0.65 10.96
CA THR A 554 -17.10 -0.09 11.76
C THR A 554 -16.75 -1.57 11.89
N ALA A 555 -16.36 -2.22 10.78
CA ALA A 555 -15.89 -3.62 10.82
C ALA A 555 -14.57 -3.78 11.60
N TYR A 556 -13.62 -2.84 11.47
CA TYR A 556 -12.34 -2.89 12.20
C TYR A 556 -12.53 -2.81 13.71
N LYS A 557 -13.41 -1.92 14.17
CA LYS A 557 -13.79 -1.75 15.58
C LYS A 557 -14.47 -3.00 16.13
N ALA A 558 -15.45 -3.54 15.40
CA ALA A 558 -16.12 -4.79 15.75
C ALA A 558 -15.15 -5.98 15.83
N ILE A 559 -14.20 -6.09 14.90
CA ILE A 559 -13.14 -7.11 14.94
C ILE A 559 -12.21 -6.91 16.14
N PHE A 560 -11.86 -5.66 16.48
CA PHE A 560 -11.03 -5.36 17.65
C PHE A 560 -11.75 -5.72 18.97
N GLU A 561 -13.04 -5.39 19.08
CA GLU A 561 -13.86 -5.55 20.29
C GLU A 561 -14.42 -6.97 20.47
N GLU A 562 -14.74 -7.70 19.39
CA GLU A 562 -15.40 -9.02 19.42
C GLU A 562 -14.48 -10.21 19.06
N ALA A 563 -13.31 -9.96 18.46
CA ALA A 563 -12.36 -11.02 18.10
C ALA A 563 -10.98 -10.81 18.74
N VAL A 564 -10.33 -9.65 18.52
CA VAL A 564 -8.96 -9.42 19.02
C VAL A 564 -8.93 -9.37 20.55
N ALA A 565 -9.74 -8.54 21.18
CA ALA A 565 -9.76 -8.41 22.64
C ALA A 565 -10.17 -9.69 23.40
N PRO A 566 -11.23 -10.44 23.02
CA PRO A 566 -11.64 -11.63 23.77
C PRO A 566 -10.91 -12.93 23.38
N LEU A 567 -10.33 -13.04 22.17
CA LEU A 567 -9.71 -14.29 21.68
C LEU A 567 -8.18 -14.20 21.49
N GLY A 568 -7.62 -13.01 21.26
CA GLY A 568 -6.19 -12.78 21.09
C GLY A 568 -5.57 -13.37 19.81
N PRO A 569 -4.25 -13.19 19.60
CA PRO A 569 -3.53 -13.51 18.35
C PRO A 569 -3.36 -15.00 18.02
N THR A 570 -3.98 -15.88 18.81
CA THR A 570 -4.01 -17.33 18.60
C THR A 570 -5.38 -17.85 18.18
N ARG A 571 -6.46 -17.09 18.38
CA ARG A 571 -7.85 -17.56 18.18
C ARG A 571 -8.78 -16.55 17.49
N PHE A 572 -8.38 -15.29 17.29
CA PHE A 572 -9.25 -14.29 16.65
C PHE A 572 -9.84 -14.78 15.31
N GLU A 573 -9.03 -15.46 14.48
CA GLU A 573 -9.42 -16.03 13.17
C GLU A 573 -10.61 -17.02 13.24
N GLU A 574 -10.98 -17.56 14.40
CA GLU A 574 -12.22 -18.33 14.60
C GLU A 574 -13.49 -17.54 14.22
N GLN A 575 -13.44 -16.20 14.30
CA GLN A 575 -14.53 -15.30 13.90
C GLN A 575 -14.49 -14.92 12.40
N GLN A 576 -13.45 -15.27 11.64
CA GLN A 576 -13.20 -14.71 10.30
C GLN A 576 -14.36 -14.95 9.32
N GLU A 577 -14.89 -16.18 9.28
CA GLU A 577 -16.00 -16.55 8.39
C GLU A 577 -17.26 -15.71 8.69
N ARG A 578 -17.58 -15.51 9.98
CA ARG A 578 -18.74 -14.71 10.42
C ARG A 578 -18.72 -13.31 9.85
N PHE A 579 -17.55 -12.66 9.88
CA PHE A 579 -17.36 -11.32 9.32
C PHE A 579 -17.27 -11.34 7.79
N ALA A 580 -16.73 -12.40 7.16
CA ALA A 580 -16.73 -12.52 5.71
C ALA A 580 -18.15 -12.58 5.13
N THR A 581 -19.08 -13.24 5.84
CA THR A 581 -20.51 -13.33 5.47
C THR A 581 -21.42 -12.32 6.19
N ASP A 582 -20.87 -11.25 6.80
CA ASP A 582 -21.68 -10.24 7.46
C ASP A 582 -22.26 -9.25 6.43
N GLU A 583 -23.51 -9.50 6.03
CA GLU A 583 -24.22 -8.68 5.05
C GLU A 583 -24.35 -7.21 5.47
N ALA A 584 -24.50 -6.90 6.76
CA ALA A 584 -24.67 -5.53 7.24
C ALA A 584 -23.36 -4.73 7.19
N LEU A 585 -22.22 -5.38 7.47
CA LEU A 585 -20.89 -4.79 7.33
C LEU A 585 -20.42 -4.76 5.87
N ASN A 586 -20.66 -5.81 5.08
CA ASN A 586 -20.34 -5.81 3.65
C ASN A 586 -21.18 -4.80 2.86
N ASP A 587 -22.38 -4.44 3.32
CA ASP A 587 -23.16 -3.34 2.75
C ASP A 587 -22.46 -1.97 2.85
N ILE A 588 -21.56 -1.77 3.83
CA ILE A 588 -20.72 -0.57 3.92
C ILE A 588 -19.69 -0.56 2.77
N TYR A 589 -19.13 -1.73 2.45
CA TYR A 589 -18.19 -1.94 1.35
C TYR A 589 -18.83 -1.81 -0.04
N ARG A 590 -19.99 -2.44 -0.26
CA ARG A 590 -20.78 -2.32 -1.52
C ARG A 590 -21.18 -0.88 -1.83
N LYS A 591 -21.36 -0.05 -0.80
CA LYS A 591 -21.66 1.40 -0.91
C LYS A 591 -20.39 2.27 -1.07
N GLY A 592 -19.21 1.68 -1.09
CA GLY A 592 -17.91 2.37 -1.18
C GLY A 592 -17.52 3.19 0.05
N LEU A 593 -18.19 2.95 1.18
CA LEU A 593 -18.01 3.71 2.43
C LEU A 593 -16.93 3.13 3.34
N GLY A 594 -16.52 1.88 3.11
CA GLY A 594 -15.50 1.16 3.89
C GLY A 594 -14.88 0.00 3.11
N PRO A 595 -13.83 -0.63 3.64
CA PRO A 595 -13.31 -1.89 3.13
C PRO A 595 -14.28 -3.04 3.43
N ALA A 596 -14.10 -4.18 2.75
CA ALA A 596 -14.87 -5.40 3.02
C ALA A 596 -14.69 -5.82 4.49
N ALA A 597 -15.72 -6.41 5.11
CA ALA A 597 -15.75 -6.62 6.55
C ALA A 597 -14.56 -7.49 7.05
N VAL A 598 -14.26 -8.57 6.31
CA VAL A 598 -13.12 -9.47 6.58
C VAL A 598 -11.75 -8.80 6.48
N HIS A 599 -11.61 -7.64 5.82
CA HIS A 599 -10.34 -6.93 5.69
C HIS A 599 -9.73 -6.55 7.06
N GLY A 600 -10.57 -6.32 8.08
CA GLY A 600 -10.09 -6.03 9.44
C GLY A 600 -9.33 -7.19 10.08
N PHE A 601 -9.59 -8.44 9.69
CA PHE A 601 -8.75 -9.58 10.10
C PHE A 601 -7.36 -9.43 9.52
N TYR A 602 -7.28 -9.11 8.23
CA TYR A 602 -6.00 -9.02 7.53
C TYR A 602 -5.13 -7.90 8.13
N MET A 603 -5.73 -6.78 8.55
CA MET A 603 -5.00 -5.74 9.32
C MET A 603 -4.30 -6.31 10.56
N TYR A 604 -4.92 -7.26 11.27
CA TYR A 604 -4.29 -7.92 12.42
C TYR A 604 -3.32 -9.04 12.00
N THR A 605 -3.63 -9.85 10.97
CA THR A 605 -2.74 -10.92 10.49
C THR A 605 -1.43 -10.38 9.90
N TRP A 606 -1.44 -9.19 9.26
CA TRP A 606 -0.22 -8.50 8.79
C TRP A 606 0.83 -8.33 9.90
N ALA A 607 0.41 -8.18 11.15
CA ALA A 607 1.30 -8.07 12.31
C ALA A 607 1.77 -9.42 12.87
N ALA A 608 1.24 -10.56 12.40
CA ALA A 608 1.44 -11.88 13.00
C ALA A 608 2.92 -12.32 13.07
N HIS A 609 3.74 -11.92 12.09
CA HIS A 609 5.19 -12.15 12.12
C HIS A 609 5.85 -11.38 13.26
N GLY A 610 5.63 -10.05 13.34
CA GLY A 610 6.16 -9.24 14.45
C GLY A 610 5.63 -9.67 15.82
N MET A 611 4.34 -10.03 15.93
CA MET A 611 3.72 -10.51 17.16
C MET A 611 4.30 -11.85 17.65
N GLU A 612 4.84 -12.71 16.77
CA GLU A 612 5.53 -13.94 17.19
C GLU A 612 6.98 -13.68 17.62
N LYS A 613 7.67 -12.74 16.97
CA LYS A 613 9.13 -12.55 17.15
C LYS A 613 9.50 -11.47 18.18
N VAL A 614 8.66 -10.45 18.40
CA VAL A 614 8.93 -9.35 19.35
C VAL A 614 8.56 -9.77 20.77
N GLY A 615 9.48 -9.61 21.72
CA GLY A 615 9.32 -10.10 23.08
C GLY A 615 8.48 -9.19 24.00
N LYS A 616 8.46 -7.87 23.74
CA LYS A 616 7.59 -6.89 24.38
C LYS A 616 7.50 -5.61 23.54
N VAL A 617 6.34 -4.96 23.54
CA VAL A 617 6.14 -3.64 22.93
C VAL A 617 5.85 -2.59 24.01
N PHE A 618 6.44 -1.42 23.84
CA PHE A 618 6.20 -0.22 24.63
C PHE A 618 5.68 0.88 23.68
N VAL A 619 4.73 1.69 24.12
CA VAL A 619 4.15 2.79 23.33
C VAL A 619 4.40 4.14 24.01
N VAL A 620 4.94 5.08 23.25
CA VAL A 620 5.31 6.42 23.73
C VAL A 620 4.24 7.42 23.31
N GLY A 621 3.59 8.03 24.31
CA GLY A 621 2.61 9.11 24.15
C GLY A 621 1.16 8.67 23.91
N ALA A 622 0.82 7.40 24.18
CA ALA A 622 -0.54 6.89 24.00
C ALA A 622 -1.56 7.65 24.88
N VAL A 623 -2.60 8.21 24.25
CA VAL A 623 -3.60 9.06 24.92
C VAL A 623 -4.80 8.29 25.45
N ASP A 624 -5.00 7.05 25.00
CA ASP A 624 -6.03 6.13 25.48
C ASP A 624 -5.38 4.82 25.96
N ALA A 625 -5.98 4.21 26.98
CA ALA A 625 -5.53 2.95 27.56
C ALA A 625 -6.05 1.73 26.78
N ARG A 626 -7.24 1.81 26.19
CA ARG A 626 -7.96 0.65 25.62
C ARG A 626 -7.22 -0.06 24.50
N GLY A 627 -6.56 0.71 23.63
CA GLY A 627 -5.73 0.15 22.55
C GLY A 627 -4.50 -0.60 23.08
N PRO A 628 -3.61 0.05 23.85
CA PRO A 628 -2.44 -0.58 24.43
C PRO A 628 -2.78 -1.76 25.37
N ASP A 629 -3.80 -1.63 26.21
CA ASP A 629 -4.16 -2.63 27.20
C ASP A 629 -4.68 -3.93 26.52
N VAL A 630 -5.48 -3.82 25.43
CA VAL A 630 -5.90 -4.97 24.60
C VAL A 630 -4.72 -5.62 23.87
N LEU A 631 -3.76 -4.83 23.40
CA LEU A 631 -2.58 -5.33 22.68
C LEU A 631 -1.46 -5.85 23.61
N GLY A 632 -1.56 -5.62 24.92
CA GLY A 632 -0.53 -5.95 25.91
C GLY A 632 0.71 -5.04 25.86
N TRP A 633 0.56 -3.80 25.39
CA TRP A 633 1.65 -2.83 25.18
C TRP A 633 1.82 -1.89 26.39
N GLU A 634 3.05 -1.69 26.85
CA GLU A 634 3.34 -0.85 28.03
C GLU A 634 3.43 0.64 27.67
N ARG A 635 2.66 1.49 28.37
CA ARG A 635 2.55 2.93 28.08
C ARG A 635 3.64 3.76 28.76
N HIS A 636 4.22 4.71 28.01
CA HIS A 636 5.26 5.65 28.47
C HIS A 636 5.04 7.06 27.93
N ASP A 637 5.53 8.08 28.66
CA ASP A 637 5.40 9.48 28.23
C ASP A 637 6.51 9.93 27.27
N SER A 638 7.67 9.28 27.27
CA SER A 638 8.85 9.69 26.48
C SER A 638 9.69 8.50 26.00
N VAL A 639 10.41 8.66 24.88
CA VAL A 639 11.32 7.64 24.34
C VAL A 639 12.42 7.30 25.34
N VAL A 640 12.98 8.29 26.04
CA VAL A 640 13.99 8.07 27.10
C VAL A 640 13.47 7.15 28.21
N SER A 641 12.21 7.29 28.64
CA SER A 641 11.63 6.41 29.65
C SER A 641 11.35 4.99 29.14
N ALA A 642 10.81 4.86 27.92
CA ALA A 642 10.55 3.57 27.30
C ALA A 642 11.85 2.78 27.03
N VAL A 643 12.92 3.43 26.57
CA VAL A 643 14.23 2.77 26.37
C VAL A 643 14.80 2.29 27.70
N ARG A 644 14.66 3.06 28.78
CA ARG A 644 15.10 2.63 30.12
C ARG A 644 14.39 1.35 30.55
N ALA A 645 13.06 1.33 30.48
CA ALA A 645 12.24 0.17 30.85
C ALA A 645 12.50 -1.05 29.94
N ALA A 646 12.68 -0.84 28.63
CA ALA A 646 13.04 -1.90 27.69
C ALA A 646 14.41 -2.52 28.02
N LYS A 647 15.46 -1.70 28.26
CA LYS A 647 16.79 -2.20 28.65
C LYS A 647 16.79 -2.86 30.04
N GLU A 648 15.91 -2.46 30.95
CA GLU A 648 15.73 -3.11 32.26
C GLU A 648 15.04 -4.47 32.13
N TRP A 649 13.92 -4.54 31.40
CA TRP A 649 13.18 -5.78 31.11
C TRP A 649 14.05 -6.83 30.39
N LEU A 650 14.95 -6.40 29.49
CA LEU A 650 15.93 -7.27 28.83
C LEU A 650 17.05 -7.75 29.77
N ARG A 651 17.56 -6.88 30.67
CA ARG A 651 18.53 -7.29 31.71
C ARG A 651 17.95 -8.31 32.68
N GLY A 652 16.68 -8.15 33.08
CA GLY A 652 15.92 -9.16 33.83
C GLY A 652 15.75 -10.50 33.11
N ARG A 653 16.08 -10.57 31.81
CA ARG A 653 16.07 -11.78 30.96
C ARG A 653 17.48 -12.23 30.53
N GLY A 654 18.53 -11.71 31.18
CA GLY A 654 19.92 -12.12 30.97
C GLY A 654 20.69 -11.35 29.88
N THR A 655 20.06 -10.39 29.21
CA THR A 655 20.74 -9.54 28.22
C THR A 655 21.62 -8.50 28.93
N LYS A 656 22.95 -8.71 28.96
CA LYS A 656 23.88 -7.93 29.79
C LYS A 656 23.85 -6.42 29.53
N GLU A 657 24.09 -6.02 28.28
CA GLU A 657 24.23 -4.61 27.88
C GLU A 657 23.35 -4.34 26.65
N PRO A 658 22.03 -4.11 26.83
CA PRO A 658 21.13 -4.08 25.68
C PRO A 658 21.32 -2.81 24.84
N ASP A 659 21.53 -2.96 23.53
CA ASP A 659 21.66 -1.86 22.59
C ASP A 659 20.29 -1.39 22.05
N ALA A 660 20.15 -0.07 21.85
CA ALA A 660 18.96 0.54 21.30
C ALA A 660 19.25 1.10 19.90
N THR A 661 18.36 0.82 18.95
CA THR A 661 18.42 1.36 17.59
C THR A 661 17.15 2.14 17.26
N PHE A 662 17.27 3.38 16.79
CA PHE A 662 16.20 4.15 16.17
C PHE A 662 16.31 4.06 14.65
N TRP A 663 15.23 3.60 14.01
CA TRP A 663 15.08 3.59 12.56
C TRP A 663 14.30 4.83 12.13
N GLN A 664 15.01 5.81 11.54
CA GLN A 664 14.42 7.08 11.11
C GLN A 664 13.55 6.86 9.86
N CYS A 665 12.26 7.17 9.98
CA CYS A 665 11.30 7.14 8.89
C CYS A 665 10.26 8.27 9.05
N PRO A 666 9.89 9.00 7.97
CA PRO A 666 10.46 8.91 6.63
C PRO A 666 11.94 9.36 6.61
N PRO A 667 12.71 9.05 5.55
CA PRO A 667 12.35 8.32 4.32
C PRO A 667 12.10 6.82 4.54
N VAL A 668 11.68 6.10 3.50
CA VAL A 668 11.53 4.63 3.52
C VAL A 668 12.80 3.98 2.97
N GLY A 669 13.20 2.85 3.54
CA GLY A 669 14.29 2.01 3.07
C GLY A 669 14.26 0.64 3.74
N TYR A 670 15.32 -0.14 3.61
CA TYR A 670 15.41 -1.50 4.14
C TYR A 670 16.76 -1.75 4.80
N ALA A 671 16.79 -2.34 6.00
CA ALA A 671 18.04 -2.76 6.61
C ALA A 671 18.59 -4.03 5.94
N ARG A 672 19.86 -4.01 5.52
CA ARG A 672 20.68 -5.23 5.41
C ARG A 672 21.47 -5.35 6.71
N VAL A 673 21.18 -6.37 7.50
CA VAL A 673 21.89 -6.59 8.76
C VAL A 673 23.11 -7.49 8.52
N SER A 674 24.29 -7.00 8.91
CA SER A 674 25.51 -7.82 9.01
C SER A 674 25.49 -8.61 10.31
N VAL A 675 25.99 -9.85 10.26
CA VAL A 675 26.13 -10.79 11.39
C VAL A 675 27.47 -11.51 11.24
N GLY A 676 28.00 -12.10 12.31
CA GLY A 676 29.40 -12.51 12.39
C GLY A 676 29.81 -13.65 11.46
N SER A 677 28.89 -14.57 11.13
CA SER A 677 29.13 -15.63 10.15
C SER A 677 27.89 -15.97 9.33
N GLU A 678 28.07 -16.62 8.19
CA GLU A 678 26.94 -17.15 7.40
C GLU A 678 26.24 -18.33 8.11
N GLU A 679 26.91 -19.01 9.05
CA GLU A 679 26.25 -19.98 9.95
C GLU A 679 25.32 -19.29 10.95
N GLU A 680 25.74 -18.15 11.51
CA GLU A 680 24.88 -17.29 12.35
C GLU A 680 23.72 -16.71 11.53
N ARG A 681 23.97 -16.24 10.30
CA ARG A 681 22.91 -15.81 9.36
C ARG A 681 21.92 -16.95 9.13
N ALA A 682 22.40 -18.15 8.80
CA ALA A 682 21.55 -19.31 8.55
C ALA A 682 20.75 -19.71 9.80
N ALA A 683 21.35 -19.65 10.99
CA ALA A 683 20.67 -19.93 12.26
C ALA A 683 19.56 -18.92 12.57
N ILE A 684 19.81 -17.62 12.39
CA ILE A 684 18.80 -16.56 12.55
C ILE A 684 17.69 -16.72 11.50
N VAL A 685 18.05 -16.89 10.23
CA VAL A 685 17.12 -17.09 9.10
C VAL A 685 16.30 -18.38 9.24
N ALA A 686 16.80 -19.39 9.96
CA ALA A 686 16.07 -20.59 10.33
C ALA A 686 15.14 -20.36 11.54
N GLY A 687 15.59 -19.67 12.60
CA GLY A 687 14.73 -19.30 13.75
C GLY A 687 13.59 -18.34 13.40
N ASN A 688 13.80 -17.52 12.37
CA ASN A 688 12.76 -16.67 11.80
C ASN A 688 11.62 -17.48 11.16
N VAL A 689 11.87 -18.71 10.67
CA VAL A 689 10.80 -19.61 10.22
C VAL A 689 10.14 -20.25 11.44
N CYS A 690 8.83 -20.04 11.60
CA CYS A 690 8.06 -20.67 12.68
C CYS A 690 8.20 -22.21 12.64
N LYS A 691 8.63 -22.82 13.75
CA LYS A 691 8.61 -24.29 13.91
C LYS A 691 7.16 -24.74 13.99
N LYS A 692 6.75 -25.69 13.13
CA LYS A 692 5.39 -26.25 13.10
C LYS A 692 4.86 -26.50 14.52
N THR A 693 3.86 -25.75 14.92
CA THR A 693 2.98 -26.10 16.04
C THR A 693 2.29 -27.40 15.68
N GLY A 694 2.77 -28.51 16.24
CA GLY A 694 2.16 -29.81 16.00
C GLY A 694 0.72 -29.79 16.48
N ARG A 695 -0.25 -30.05 15.59
CA ARG A 695 -1.60 -30.44 16.03
C ARG A 695 -1.44 -31.54 17.08
N PRO A 696 -2.04 -31.42 18.29
CA PRO A 696 -2.10 -32.55 19.19
C PRO A 696 -2.81 -33.67 18.45
N ARG A 697 -2.14 -34.82 18.30
CA ARG A 697 -2.82 -36.04 17.86
C ARG A 697 -3.78 -36.41 18.98
N GLY A 698 -5.08 -36.42 18.69
CA GLY A 698 -6.07 -36.89 19.66
C GLY A 698 -5.85 -38.37 19.95
N ASN A 699 -6.00 -38.73 21.23
CA ASN A 699 -6.48 -40.05 21.64
C ASN A 699 -8.00 -39.99 21.73
#